data_AF-F2RPZ0-F1
#
_entry.id   AF-F2RPZ0-F1
#
_cell.length_a   1.000
_cell.length_b   1.000
_cell.length_c   1.000
_cell.angle_alpha   90.00
_cell.angle_beta   90.00
_cell.angle_gamma   90.00
#
_symmetry.space_group_name_H-M   'P 1'
#
loop_
_entity.id
_entity.type
_entity.pdbx_description
1 polymer ?
#
loop_
_entity_poly.entity_id
_entity_poly.type
_entity_poly.pdbx_seq_one_letter_code
_entity_poly.pdbx_strand_id
1 'polypeptide(L)'
;MKPNTSQKASAAQTPSSSSSNVNPEYREIKAKFAKLLAEEEAKRSNFAGTAIDEDNIIAQLKSAGKRVVHLGDDTWHALFPGYFEEELTHAYDSFNVWDLFTVDNGVTEHIFPLLHADNSTKWDVLIGHYLGVDHAGHRYGPDHPAMADKLAEMDALIRKMMDAIDDQTLLVVMGDHGMDPKGDHGGESDDEIEAALWMYSKKGVFGRVSEDSLLPPTTAKERPIPQIDLVPTLSLLLGLPIPFNNLGSPIEEAFAGKSGRDFRNLAAVSRLTSAQIKRYQHEYSRARGNEAAQTSNPLSKWSEAEQNWKDIHDSGENEVTYQATYNTYREYQRLTLSVCKGLWAKFDIPSMALGITILVSGVTLLLYYARAIRGNRTNITYFTLRKIGYGSLAGVGVGAISNVSLALDFHIAESIALGEEQMPYCKSTYYASNNSSTSSPLQLLIPFFLSLLLPAVIRSYYQGTKSYEGSAIFWIGFAFRMGLLIVAVYWTLDAADDGDWLAIQKDHMKSARMILAQVVLAIAFAAGSTTFAWAKPCVSIGVTPNSTQSGEAKTSVTILGYANIYGTRYFLLLVNFTLAIILLQKPMGGGAVGLQIWQILSLMEILDTNKLTTTNSATGPIVLALLGSFHYFTTGHQATLSSIQWETAFIPLKTVQYPWSPILVTMNTFGPQILSALAVPLTVLWKRPIESRVSSKLPTSAPAASSPVPAQGDPQKTSKPSSPANKLLSDVAQATATHMLYYATISLATTMWAGWLRRHLMLYRIFCPRFMMGAAVLAVVDIAAIFIAAGGVRWSTLSVGEIFGWA
;
A
#
# COMPACT_ATOMS: atom_id res chain seq x y z
N MET A 1 -67.82 38.14 25.22
CA MET A 1 -68.46 36.93 25.76
C MET A 1 -67.40 35.84 25.93
N LYS A 2 -67.12 35.42 27.18
CA LYS A 2 -66.69 34.03 27.50
C LYS A 2 -67.92 33.11 27.36
N PRO A 3 -67.82 31.78 27.13
CA PRO A 3 -66.96 30.79 27.84
C PRO A 3 -66.21 29.80 26.91
N ASN A 4 -65.06 29.19 27.28
CA ASN A 4 -64.84 28.04 28.20
C ASN A 4 -65.67 26.79 27.78
N THR A 5 -65.24 25.53 27.73
CA THR A 5 -64.04 24.75 28.12
C THR A 5 -64.38 23.28 27.77
N SER A 6 -63.45 22.43 27.32
CA SER A 6 -63.25 21.06 27.85
C SER A 6 -62.06 20.35 27.19
N GLN A 7 -61.51 19.39 27.93
CA GLN A 7 -60.14 18.90 27.97
C GLN A 7 -59.98 17.48 27.38
N LYS A 8 -58.71 17.11 27.12
CA LYS A 8 -58.09 15.76 26.97
C LYS A 8 -58.27 15.09 25.59
N ALA A 9 -57.29 14.39 25.00
CA ALA A 9 -56.08 13.76 25.49
C ALA A 9 -54.94 13.72 24.44
N SER A 10 -53.72 13.56 24.94
CA SER A 10 -52.44 13.43 24.23
C SER A 10 -52.31 12.13 23.43
N ALA A 11 -51.81 12.22 22.18
CA ALA A 11 -51.04 11.17 21.54
C ALA A 11 -50.01 11.79 20.57
N ALA A 12 -48.77 11.38 20.75
CA ALA A 12 -47.57 11.91 20.12
C ALA A 12 -47.58 11.78 18.58
N GLN A 13 -47.19 12.87 17.89
CA GLN A 13 -46.64 12.78 16.55
C GLN A 13 -45.17 12.35 16.67
N THR A 14 -44.87 11.14 16.20
CA THR A 14 -43.51 10.69 15.93
C THR A 14 -43.04 11.24 14.57
N PRO A 15 -41.73 11.56 14.43
CA PRO A 15 -41.18 12.21 13.26
C PRO A 15 -40.87 11.20 12.15
N SER A 16 -40.94 11.67 10.90
CA SER A 16 -40.45 10.98 9.71
C SER A 16 -38.95 10.61 9.84
N SER A 17 -38.64 9.32 9.94
CA SER A 17 -37.28 8.75 9.89
C SER A 17 -36.93 8.41 8.44
N SER A 18 -36.07 9.19 7.80
CA SER A 18 -34.59 9.09 7.80
C SER A 18 -34.05 8.03 6.84
N SER A 19 -33.56 8.52 5.71
CA SER A 19 -32.58 7.92 4.83
C SER A 19 -31.36 7.36 5.56
N SER A 20 -30.89 6.19 5.12
CA SER A 20 -29.51 5.68 5.24
C SER A 20 -28.81 5.86 6.60
N ASN A 21 -29.00 4.90 7.51
CA ASN A 21 -28.10 4.71 8.66
C ASN A 21 -26.76 4.12 8.18
N VAL A 22 -25.89 4.99 7.68
CA VAL A 22 -24.44 4.79 7.75
C VAL A 22 -24.00 5.30 9.12
N ASN A 23 -23.21 4.51 9.85
CA ASN A 23 -22.78 4.82 11.22
C ASN A 23 -22.22 6.28 11.32
N PRO A 24 -22.71 7.13 12.24
CA PRO A 24 -22.17 8.48 12.45
C PRO A 24 -20.66 8.51 12.76
N GLU A 25 -20.14 7.50 13.49
CA GLU A 25 -18.70 7.34 13.73
C GLU A 25 -17.93 7.10 12.44
N TYR A 26 -18.53 6.36 11.50
CA TYR A 26 -17.93 6.12 10.18
C TYR A 26 -17.83 7.42 9.37
N ARG A 27 -18.77 8.36 9.48
CA ARG A 27 -18.67 9.67 8.80
C ARG A 27 -17.62 10.58 9.43
N GLU A 28 -17.54 10.63 10.75
CA GLU A 28 -16.62 11.56 11.43
C GLU A 28 -15.15 11.11 11.33
N ILE A 29 -14.89 9.81 11.44
CA ILE A 29 -13.55 9.23 11.30
C ILE A 29 -13.11 9.29 9.83
N LYS A 30 -14.03 9.00 8.89
CA LYS A 30 -13.80 9.14 7.44
C LYS A 30 -13.47 10.58 7.06
N ALA A 31 -14.21 11.57 7.55
CA ALA A 31 -14.00 12.98 7.20
C ALA A 31 -12.69 13.55 7.78
N LYS A 32 -12.33 13.18 9.03
CA LYS A 32 -11.09 13.64 9.66
C LYS A 32 -9.84 13.04 9.00
N PHE A 33 -9.90 11.80 8.54
CA PHE A 33 -8.73 11.12 7.98
C PHE A 33 -8.62 11.19 6.46
N ALA A 34 -9.74 11.18 5.71
CA ALA A 34 -9.71 11.46 4.27
C ALA A 34 -9.07 12.82 4.00
N LYS A 35 -9.35 13.80 4.87
CA LYS A 35 -8.68 15.09 4.84
C LYS A 35 -7.16 14.97 5.07
N LEU A 36 -6.69 14.17 6.03
CA LEU A 36 -5.26 14.02 6.32
C LEU A 36 -4.46 13.23 5.27
N LEU A 37 -5.04 12.18 4.66
CA LEU A 37 -4.38 11.40 3.61
C LEU A 37 -4.50 12.05 2.23
N ALA A 38 -5.65 12.62 1.88
CA ALA A 38 -5.77 13.41 0.67
C ALA A 38 -4.87 14.64 0.75
N GLU A 39 -4.76 15.32 1.90
CA GLU A 39 -3.82 16.43 2.07
C GLU A 39 -2.34 16.00 1.97
N GLU A 40 -1.98 14.72 2.14
CA GLU A 40 -0.58 14.23 2.06
C GLU A 40 -0.26 13.59 0.70
N GLU A 41 -1.24 12.93 0.09
CA GLU A 41 -1.17 12.32 -1.23
C GLU A 41 -1.41 13.35 -2.35
N ALA A 42 -2.36 14.29 -2.19
CA ALA A 42 -2.54 15.44 -3.10
C ALA A 42 -1.37 16.42 -3.01
N LYS A 43 -0.77 16.64 -1.84
CA LYS A 43 0.48 17.44 -1.71
C LYS A 43 1.68 16.83 -2.45
N ARG A 44 1.65 15.55 -2.84
CA ARG A 44 2.78 14.84 -3.46
C ARG A 44 2.49 14.25 -4.85
N SER A 45 1.24 14.25 -5.30
CA SER A 45 0.80 13.64 -6.56
C SER A 45 0.06 14.65 -7.45
N ASN A 46 0.74 15.71 -7.91
CA ASN A 46 0.13 16.70 -8.82
C ASN A 46 0.04 16.26 -10.29
N PHE A 47 0.38 15.02 -10.65
CA PHE A 47 0.25 14.53 -12.04
C PHE A 47 -1.19 14.21 -12.46
N ALA A 48 -2.18 14.31 -11.56
CA ALA A 48 -3.57 13.94 -11.85
C ALA A 48 -4.50 15.14 -12.09
N GLY A 49 -4.02 16.39 -11.97
CA GLY A 49 -4.84 17.58 -12.23
C GLY A 49 -6.14 17.64 -11.40
N THR A 50 -6.13 17.07 -10.19
CA THR A 50 -7.29 17.10 -9.30
C THR A 50 -7.39 18.48 -8.65
N ALA A 51 -8.61 19.02 -8.58
CA ALA A 51 -8.87 20.32 -7.97
C ALA A 51 -8.31 20.39 -6.53
N ILE A 52 -7.70 21.53 -6.21
CA ILE A 52 -7.16 21.81 -4.87
C ILE A 52 -8.29 22.37 -4.00
N ASP A 53 -8.63 21.65 -2.94
CA ASP A 53 -9.69 22.03 -2.00
C ASP A 53 -9.15 22.74 -0.73
N GLU A 54 -7.83 22.69 -0.51
CA GLU A 54 -7.18 23.35 0.62
C GLU A 54 -7.11 24.87 0.46
N ASP A 55 -7.08 25.56 1.62
CA ASP A 55 -6.86 27.01 1.64
C ASP A 55 -5.51 27.39 0.98
N ASN A 56 -5.54 28.38 0.10
CA ASN A 56 -4.43 28.80 -0.73
C ASN A 56 -4.60 30.27 -1.21
N ILE A 57 -3.55 30.86 -1.76
CA ILE A 57 -3.56 32.28 -2.15
C ILE A 57 -4.56 32.61 -3.28
N ILE A 58 -4.78 31.69 -4.22
CA ILE A 58 -5.74 31.87 -5.32
C ILE A 58 -7.17 31.88 -4.75
N ALA A 59 -7.45 31.02 -3.79
CA ALA A 59 -8.73 31.01 -3.08
C ALA A 59 -8.95 32.26 -2.23
N GLN A 60 -7.90 32.78 -1.57
CA GLN A 60 -7.98 34.04 -0.85
C GLN A 60 -8.24 35.24 -1.78
N LEU A 61 -7.60 35.28 -2.94
CA LEU A 61 -7.85 36.29 -3.98
C LEU A 61 -9.32 36.28 -4.42
N LYS A 62 -9.83 35.10 -4.79
CA LYS A 62 -11.22 34.94 -5.24
C LYS A 62 -12.21 35.35 -4.14
N SER A 63 -11.96 34.93 -2.91
CA SER A 63 -12.79 35.28 -1.74
C SER A 63 -12.79 36.79 -1.44
N ALA A 64 -11.69 37.48 -1.74
CA ALA A 64 -11.59 38.93 -1.64
C ALA A 64 -12.19 39.68 -2.85
N GLY A 65 -12.82 38.98 -3.79
CA GLY A 65 -13.41 39.57 -5.00
C GLY A 65 -12.39 40.10 -6.00
N LYS A 66 -11.14 39.62 -5.93
CA LYS A 66 -10.06 40.00 -6.85
C LYS A 66 -10.20 39.25 -8.17
N ARG A 67 -9.90 39.93 -9.27
CA ARG A 67 -9.90 39.35 -10.61
C ARG A 67 -8.53 38.78 -10.93
N VAL A 68 -8.48 37.47 -11.13
CA VAL A 68 -7.25 36.73 -11.37
C VAL A 68 -7.26 36.22 -12.80
N VAL A 69 -6.25 36.58 -13.58
CA VAL A 69 -6.08 36.11 -14.96
C VAL A 69 -4.86 35.20 -15.01
N HIS A 70 -5.03 34.02 -15.60
CA HIS A 70 -3.94 33.07 -15.84
C HIS A 70 -3.70 32.90 -17.34
N LEU A 71 -2.44 32.93 -17.74
CA LEU A 71 -1.99 32.73 -19.11
C LEU A 71 -0.85 31.71 -19.06
N GLY A 72 -1.04 30.51 -19.61
CA GLY A 72 0.00 29.48 -19.57
C GLY A 72 -0.54 28.06 -19.61
N ASP A 73 0.06 27.16 -18.84
CA ASP A 73 -0.31 25.74 -18.86
C ASP A 73 -1.77 25.47 -18.47
N ASP A 74 -2.33 24.39 -19.00
CA ASP A 74 -3.69 23.92 -18.73
C ASP A 74 -3.86 23.18 -17.40
N THR A 75 -2.77 22.78 -16.75
CA THR A 75 -2.77 22.13 -15.43
C THR A 75 -3.31 23.08 -14.35
N TRP A 76 -3.00 24.38 -14.40
CA TRP A 76 -3.56 25.36 -13.46
C TRP A 76 -5.10 25.41 -13.49
N HIS A 77 -5.71 25.22 -14.65
CA HIS A 77 -7.17 25.23 -14.79
C HIS A 77 -7.81 23.98 -14.20
N ALA A 78 -7.11 22.85 -14.26
CA ALA A 78 -7.53 21.60 -13.62
C ALA A 78 -7.38 21.69 -12.09
N LEU A 79 -6.33 22.34 -11.60
CA LEU A 79 -6.07 22.55 -10.16
C LEU A 79 -7.01 23.59 -9.54
N PHE A 80 -7.36 24.65 -10.28
CA PHE A 80 -8.19 25.78 -9.79
C PHE A 80 -9.42 26.03 -10.67
N PRO A 81 -10.35 25.07 -10.80
CA PRO A 81 -11.53 25.23 -11.65
C PRO A 81 -12.43 26.36 -11.14
N GLY A 82 -12.74 27.33 -12.01
CA GLY A 82 -13.65 28.46 -11.71
C GLY A 82 -13.02 29.61 -10.92
N TYR A 83 -11.71 29.61 -10.68
CA TYR A 83 -11.03 30.69 -9.96
C TYR A 83 -10.61 31.86 -10.85
N PHE A 84 -10.30 31.61 -12.13
CA PHE A 84 -9.81 32.61 -13.07
C PHE A 84 -10.94 33.31 -13.86
N GLU A 85 -10.65 34.49 -14.41
CA GLU A 85 -11.56 35.24 -15.28
C GLU A 85 -11.69 34.56 -16.65
N GLU A 86 -12.84 33.94 -16.92
CA GLU A 86 -13.06 33.07 -18.09
C GLU A 86 -12.75 33.74 -19.44
N GLU A 87 -13.05 35.03 -19.59
CA GLU A 87 -12.88 35.74 -20.86
C GLU A 87 -11.44 36.26 -21.12
N LEU A 88 -10.60 36.33 -20.07
CA LEU A 88 -9.26 36.92 -20.16
C LEU A 88 -8.15 35.88 -20.03
N THR A 89 -8.50 34.67 -19.61
CA THR A 89 -7.57 33.60 -19.25
C THR A 89 -7.39 32.65 -20.43
N HIS A 90 -6.16 32.20 -20.68
CA HIS A 90 -5.83 31.33 -21.80
C HIS A 90 -4.93 30.19 -21.35
N ALA A 91 -5.41 28.96 -21.54
CA ALA A 91 -4.69 27.72 -21.24
C ALA A 91 -4.13 27.08 -22.52
N TYR A 92 -2.94 26.52 -22.42
CA TYR A 92 -2.24 25.84 -23.51
C TYR A 92 -1.78 24.44 -23.07
N ASP A 93 -1.74 23.49 -24.02
CA ASP A 93 -1.24 22.13 -23.77
C ASP A 93 0.22 22.16 -23.31
N SER A 94 0.50 21.40 -22.25
CA SER A 94 1.72 21.50 -21.45
C SER A 94 2.67 20.31 -21.57
N PHE A 95 2.23 19.18 -22.16
CA PHE A 95 3.03 17.95 -22.16
C PHE A 95 3.91 17.74 -23.41
N ASN A 96 3.84 18.65 -24.39
CA ASN A 96 4.66 18.56 -25.59
C ASN A 96 6.02 19.25 -25.45
N VAL A 97 7.01 18.54 -24.88
CA VAL A 97 8.38 19.05 -24.68
C VAL A 97 9.15 19.42 -25.96
N TRP A 98 8.61 19.10 -27.15
CA TRP A 98 9.19 19.56 -28.42
C TRP A 98 8.80 21.00 -28.77
N ASP A 99 7.77 21.53 -28.11
CA ASP A 99 7.26 22.86 -28.35
C ASP A 99 7.87 23.85 -27.36
N LEU A 100 8.79 24.67 -27.83
CA LEU A 100 9.43 25.72 -27.02
C LEU A 100 8.72 27.08 -27.11
N PHE A 101 7.65 27.19 -27.90
CA PHE A 101 7.20 28.49 -28.40
C PHE A 101 5.70 28.73 -28.26
N THR A 102 4.82 27.73 -28.44
CA THR A 102 3.37 27.99 -28.47
C THR A 102 2.87 28.58 -27.16
N VAL A 103 3.26 27.99 -26.02
CA VAL A 103 2.86 28.48 -24.70
C VAL A 103 3.45 29.87 -24.47
N ASP A 104 4.77 30.03 -24.59
CA ASP A 104 5.45 31.29 -24.34
C ASP A 104 4.96 32.45 -25.24
N ASN A 105 4.76 32.19 -26.54
CA ASN A 105 4.19 33.16 -27.47
C ASN A 105 2.74 33.48 -27.11
N GLY A 106 1.94 32.46 -26.76
CA GLY A 106 0.56 32.63 -26.35
C GLY A 106 0.44 33.49 -25.08
N VAL A 107 1.28 33.26 -24.08
CA VAL A 107 1.34 34.11 -22.88
C VAL A 107 1.74 35.53 -23.26
N THR A 108 2.79 35.69 -24.08
CA THR A 108 3.28 37.00 -24.53
C THR A 108 2.22 37.80 -25.29
N GLU A 109 1.51 37.15 -26.21
CA GLU A 109 0.48 37.77 -27.05
C GLU A 109 -0.65 38.35 -26.20
N HIS A 110 -1.06 37.65 -25.13
CA HIS A 110 -2.23 38.02 -24.34
C HIS A 110 -1.89 38.88 -23.12
N ILE A 111 -0.67 38.79 -22.56
CA ILE A 111 -0.30 39.53 -21.34
C ILE A 111 -0.08 41.02 -21.61
N PHE A 112 0.58 41.40 -22.71
CA PHE A 112 0.88 42.81 -23.01
C PHE A 112 -0.37 43.66 -23.24
N PRO A 113 -1.39 43.21 -23.99
CA PRO A 113 -2.68 43.87 -24.08
C PRO A 113 -3.29 44.24 -22.72
N LEU A 114 -3.15 43.37 -21.71
CA LEU A 114 -3.70 43.59 -20.36
C LEU A 114 -2.89 44.62 -19.56
N LEU A 115 -1.61 44.79 -19.86
CA LEU A 115 -0.75 45.79 -19.22
C LEU A 115 -0.98 47.22 -19.74
N HIS A 116 -1.67 47.40 -20.87
CA HIS A 116 -2.02 48.74 -21.34
C HIS A 116 -2.95 49.47 -20.34
N ALA A 117 -2.78 50.79 -20.24
CA ALA A 117 -3.53 51.64 -19.30
C ALA A 117 -5.06 51.49 -19.42
N ASP A 118 -5.58 51.24 -20.62
CA ASP A 118 -7.03 51.05 -20.86
C ASP A 118 -7.57 49.73 -20.26
N ASN A 119 -6.69 48.75 -20.03
CA ASN A 119 -7.03 47.43 -19.52
C ASN A 119 -6.50 47.16 -18.10
N SER A 120 -5.69 48.06 -17.52
CA SER A 120 -5.08 47.88 -16.19
C SER A 120 -6.12 47.72 -15.07
N THR A 121 -7.34 48.23 -15.28
CA THR A 121 -8.44 48.08 -14.34
C THR A 121 -9.24 46.80 -14.54
N LYS A 122 -8.89 45.89 -15.46
CA LYS A 122 -9.64 44.63 -15.71
C LYS A 122 -9.17 43.46 -14.87
N TRP A 123 -8.00 43.57 -14.26
CA TRP A 123 -7.38 42.52 -13.46
C TRP A 123 -6.86 43.10 -12.13
N ASP A 124 -6.68 42.24 -11.14
CA ASP A 124 -5.97 42.56 -9.89
C ASP A 124 -4.68 41.75 -9.77
N VAL A 125 -4.66 40.53 -10.34
CA VAL A 125 -3.47 39.66 -10.43
C VAL A 125 -3.40 39.04 -11.83
N LEU A 126 -2.24 39.17 -12.48
CA LEU A 126 -1.90 38.45 -13.71
C LEU A 126 -0.84 37.39 -13.41
N ILE A 127 -1.07 36.17 -13.88
CA ILE A 127 -0.11 35.07 -13.80
C ILE A 127 0.23 34.65 -15.24
N GLY A 128 1.48 34.87 -15.65
CA GLY A 128 2.01 34.38 -16.92
C GLY A 128 2.96 33.22 -16.66
N HIS A 129 2.58 32.01 -17.06
CA HIS A 129 3.38 30.80 -16.86
C HIS A 129 4.02 30.35 -18.18
N TYR A 130 5.34 30.47 -18.25
CA TYR A 130 6.16 30.15 -19.42
C TYR A 130 6.80 28.77 -19.25
N LEU A 131 6.84 27.98 -20.32
CA LEU A 131 7.36 26.60 -20.30
C LEU A 131 8.59 26.40 -21.20
N GLY A 132 8.90 27.34 -22.09
CA GLY A 132 9.94 27.11 -23.09
C GLY A 132 11.35 26.90 -22.51
N VAL A 133 11.66 27.46 -21.35
CA VAL A 133 12.92 27.18 -20.61
C VAL A 133 12.95 25.74 -20.11
N ASP A 134 11.88 25.29 -19.47
CA ASP A 134 11.78 23.92 -18.96
C ASP A 134 11.84 22.88 -20.10
N HIS A 135 11.04 23.09 -21.14
CA HIS A 135 11.03 22.23 -22.33
C HIS A 135 12.39 22.19 -23.02
N ALA A 136 13.12 23.31 -23.08
CA ALA A 136 14.48 23.34 -23.62
C ALA A 136 15.43 22.49 -22.77
N GLY A 137 15.30 22.56 -21.44
CA GLY A 137 16.02 21.74 -20.47
C GLY A 137 15.78 20.25 -20.71
N HIS A 138 14.53 19.80 -20.66
CA HIS A 138 14.16 18.41 -20.91
C HIS A 138 14.61 17.88 -22.28
N ARG A 139 14.49 18.71 -23.32
CA ARG A 139 14.74 18.26 -24.69
C ARG A 139 16.21 18.24 -25.05
N TYR A 140 16.95 19.28 -24.66
CA TYR A 140 18.31 19.53 -25.13
C TYR A 140 19.36 19.54 -24.01
N GLY A 141 18.95 19.68 -22.76
CA GLY A 141 19.80 19.92 -21.60
C GLY A 141 20.05 21.41 -21.35
N PRO A 142 20.42 21.78 -20.11
CA PRO A 142 20.66 23.18 -19.72
C PRO A 142 21.83 23.85 -20.46
N ASP A 143 22.86 23.10 -20.85
CA ASP A 143 24.06 23.63 -21.53
C ASP A 143 23.93 23.64 -23.08
N HIS A 144 22.73 23.92 -23.61
CA HIS A 144 22.47 23.91 -25.05
C HIS A 144 22.17 25.33 -25.59
N PRO A 145 22.54 25.67 -26.85
CA PRO A 145 22.21 26.98 -27.44
C PRO A 145 20.72 27.34 -27.39
N ALA A 146 19.83 26.35 -27.52
CA ALA A 146 18.38 26.57 -27.37
C ALA A 146 17.99 27.07 -25.97
N MET A 147 18.67 26.60 -24.90
CA MET A 147 18.47 27.14 -23.56
C MET A 147 18.93 28.59 -23.49
N ALA A 148 20.10 28.90 -24.05
CA ALA A 148 20.61 30.27 -24.11
C ALA A 148 19.65 31.22 -24.87
N ASP A 149 19.09 30.76 -25.99
CA ASP A 149 18.11 31.52 -26.78
C ASP A 149 16.82 31.77 -25.97
N LYS A 150 16.30 30.76 -25.28
CA LYS A 150 15.11 30.91 -24.41
C LYS A 150 15.36 31.82 -23.20
N LEU A 151 16.54 31.75 -22.59
CA LEU A 151 16.91 32.66 -21.51
C LEU A 151 17.05 34.12 -22.00
N ALA A 152 17.58 34.33 -23.21
CA ALA A 152 17.64 35.65 -23.83
C ALA A 152 16.23 36.20 -24.15
N GLU A 153 15.31 35.34 -24.59
CA GLU A 153 13.89 35.67 -24.78
C GLU A 153 13.24 36.11 -23.46
N MET A 154 13.46 35.38 -22.37
CA MET A 154 12.94 35.72 -21.04
C MET A 154 13.52 37.04 -20.50
N ASP A 155 14.83 37.30 -20.67
CA ASP A 155 15.43 38.60 -20.28
C ASP A 155 14.79 39.77 -21.05
N ALA A 156 14.63 39.62 -22.37
CA ALA A 156 13.99 40.64 -23.21
C ALA A 156 12.52 40.89 -22.81
N LEU A 157 11.78 39.80 -22.52
CA LEU A 157 10.42 39.85 -22.03
C LEU A 157 10.32 40.61 -20.71
N ILE A 158 11.17 40.27 -19.72
CA ILE A 158 11.17 40.90 -18.40
C ILE A 158 11.43 42.41 -18.52
N ARG A 159 12.40 42.82 -19.35
CA ARG A 159 12.67 44.25 -19.61
C ARG A 159 11.44 44.96 -20.18
N LYS A 160 10.78 44.34 -21.15
CA LYS A 160 9.56 44.89 -21.76
C LYS A 160 8.40 44.97 -20.75
N MET A 161 8.27 44.01 -19.84
CA MET A 161 7.30 44.08 -18.75
C MET A 161 7.61 45.22 -17.78
N MET A 162 8.88 45.41 -17.39
CA MET A 162 9.30 46.52 -16.53
C MET A 162 8.91 47.88 -17.12
N ASP A 163 9.03 48.05 -18.44
CA ASP A 163 8.62 49.28 -19.11
C ASP A 163 7.10 49.45 -19.11
N ALA A 164 6.36 48.35 -19.35
CA ALA A 164 4.91 48.34 -19.53
C ALA A 164 4.08 48.50 -18.24
N ILE A 165 4.55 47.95 -17.10
CA ILE A 165 3.79 48.01 -15.83
C ILE A 165 3.63 49.46 -15.32
N ASP A 166 2.58 49.73 -14.56
CA ASP A 166 2.40 51.04 -13.91
C ASP A 166 3.14 51.16 -12.55
N ASP A 167 3.01 52.33 -11.90
CA ASP A 167 3.63 52.58 -10.60
C ASP A 167 2.95 51.85 -9.43
N GLN A 168 1.75 51.27 -9.64
CA GLN A 168 1.02 50.56 -8.59
C GLN A 168 1.21 49.04 -8.66
N THR A 169 1.81 48.54 -9.75
CA THR A 169 2.00 47.11 -10.01
C THR A 169 3.32 46.60 -9.42
N LEU A 170 3.26 45.39 -8.88
CA LEU A 170 4.42 44.60 -8.47
C LEU A 170 4.66 43.50 -9.52
N LEU A 171 5.86 43.50 -10.11
CA LEU A 171 6.33 42.40 -10.96
C LEU A 171 7.08 41.39 -10.11
N VAL A 172 6.70 40.12 -10.17
CA VAL A 172 7.39 39.00 -9.53
C VAL A 172 7.82 38.03 -10.64
N VAL A 173 9.11 37.75 -10.69
CA VAL A 173 9.71 36.77 -11.61
C VAL A 173 10.33 35.67 -10.75
N MET A 174 9.92 34.43 -10.95
CA MET A 174 10.46 33.31 -10.21
C MET A 174 10.50 32.03 -11.05
N GLY A 175 11.42 31.14 -10.70
CA GLY A 175 11.36 29.73 -11.08
C GLY A 175 10.65 28.92 -10.00
N ASP A 176 9.88 27.92 -10.41
CA ASP A 176 9.27 26.91 -9.55
C ASP A 176 10.25 25.78 -9.19
N HIS A 177 11.22 25.48 -10.05
CA HIS A 177 12.34 24.58 -9.77
C HIS A 177 13.60 24.94 -10.60
N GLY A 178 14.70 24.27 -10.29
CA GLY A 178 15.88 24.21 -11.15
C GLY A 178 15.91 22.91 -11.96
N MET A 179 17.04 22.52 -12.54
CA MET A 179 17.19 21.26 -13.27
C MET A 179 18.61 20.71 -13.17
N ASP A 180 18.73 19.38 -13.19
CA ASP A 180 20.03 18.71 -13.24
C ASP A 180 20.69 18.87 -14.63
N PRO A 181 21.97 18.46 -14.80
CA PRO A 181 22.66 18.56 -16.08
C PRO A 181 22.04 17.75 -17.24
N LYS A 182 21.08 16.85 -16.98
CA LYS A 182 20.33 16.12 -18.00
C LYS A 182 19.01 16.79 -18.35
N GLY A 183 18.62 17.84 -17.62
CA GLY A 183 17.33 18.50 -17.73
C GLY A 183 16.23 17.81 -16.93
N ASP A 184 16.55 16.96 -15.95
CA ASP A 184 15.55 16.39 -15.03
C ASP A 184 15.40 17.29 -13.78
N HIS A 185 14.22 17.29 -13.16
CA HIS A 185 13.93 18.13 -11.97
C HIS A 185 12.98 17.47 -10.96
N GLY A 186 12.98 16.13 -10.93
CA GLY A 186 12.17 15.33 -10.01
C GLY A 186 12.87 14.90 -8.72
N GLY A 187 14.12 15.34 -8.51
CA GLY A 187 15.01 14.95 -7.44
C GLY A 187 15.14 15.96 -6.30
N GLU A 188 16.27 15.88 -5.60
CA GLU A 188 16.62 16.73 -4.43
C GLU A 188 18.04 17.31 -4.56
N SER A 189 18.64 17.26 -5.76
CA SER A 189 19.96 17.86 -5.95
C SER A 189 19.87 19.38 -5.86
N ASP A 190 21.01 20.01 -5.56
CA ASP A 190 21.07 21.45 -5.41
C ASP A 190 20.62 22.16 -6.70
N ASP A 191 21.06 21.67 -7.86
CA ASP A 191 20.67 22.21 -9.17
C ASP A 191 19.16 22.09 -9.44
N GLU A 192 18.47 21.11 -8.85
CA GLU A 192 17.02 20.90 -9.02
C GLU A 192 16.16 21.73 -8.04
N ILE A 193 16.66 21.98 -6.82
CA ILE A 193 15.90 22.70 -5.78
C ILE A 193 16.20 24.20 -5.73
N GLU A 194 17.27 24.65 -6.38
CA GLU A 194 17.64 26.06 -6.45
C GLU A 194 16.93 26.73 -7.64
N ALA A 195 16.13 27.75 -7.34
CA ALA A 195 15.44 28.57 -8.33
C ALA A 195 15.58 30.06 -8.01
N ALA A 196 15.48 30.92 -9.02
CA ALA A 196 15.58 32.36 -8.86
C ALA A 196 14.25 32.96 -8.36
N LEU A 197 14.34 34.03 -7.56
CA LEU A 197 13.22 34.91 -7.21
C LEU A 197 13.68 36.36 -7.33
N TRP A 198 12.92 37.16 -8.08
CA TRP A 198 13.16 38.58 -8.28
C TRP A 198 11.84 39.35 -8.22
N MET A 199 11.83 40.45 -7.46
CA MET A 199 10.65 41.29 -7.26
C MET A 199 10.98 42.74 -7.61
N TYR A 200 10.10 43.38 -8.38
CA TYR A 200 10.33 44.72 -8.93
C TYR A 200 9.08 45.60 -8.86
N SER A 201 9.27 46.87 -8.48
CA SER A 201 8.23 47.89 -8.51
C SER A 201 8.86 49.25 -8.81
N LYS A 202 8.23 50.04 -9.69
CA LYS A 202 8.69 51.40 -10.06
C LYS A 202 8.75 52.37 -8.88
N LYS A 203 7.96 52.13 -7.82
CA LYS A 203 8.00 52.96 -6.59
C LYS A 203 9.32 52.86 -5.82
N GLY A 204 10.12 51.82 -6.06
CA GLY A 204 11.38 51.58 -5.35
C GLY A 204 11.17 51.44 -3.84
N VAL A 205 10.20 50.63 -3.41
CA VAL A 205 9.82 50.44 -1.99
C VAL A 205 10.61 49.33 -1.27
N PHE A 206 11.28 48.45 -2.03
CA PHE A 206 12.06 47.35 -1.48
C PHE A 206 13.28 47.86 -0.72
N GLY A 207 13.39 47.47 0.55
CA GLY A 207 14.51 47.82 1.42
C GLY A 207 15.65 46.82 1.37
N ARG A 208 16.81 47.23 1.87
CA ARG A 208 18.00 46.40 2.09
C ARG A 208 18.45 46.57 3.53
N VAL A 209 18.26 45.53 4.34
CA VAL A 209 18.46 45.57 5.80
C VAL A 209 19.96 45.45 6.17
N SER A 210 20.76 44.84 5.29
CA SER A 210 22.22 44.70 5.44
C SER A 210 22.96 45.04 4.14
N GLU A 211 24.23 45.43 4.24
CA GLU A 211 25.09 45.62 3.06
C GLU A 211 25.24 44.32 2.24
N ASP A 212 25.22 43.17 2.91
CA ASP A 212 25.26 41.83 2.28
C ASP A 212 24.03 41.53 1.40
N SER A 213 22.95 42.31 1.53
CA SER A 213 21.72 42.16 0.73
C SER A 213 21.72 43.01 -0.56
N LEU A 214 22.75 43.83 -0.79
CA LEU A 214 22.82 44.72 -1.95
C LEU A 214 22.90 43.97 -3.28
N LEU A 215 23.59 42.83 -3.30
CA LEU A 215 23.71 41.95 -4.46
C LEU A 215 22.96 40.62 -4.21
N PRO A 216 22.42 39.98 -5.26
CA PRO A 216 21.92 38.61 -5.14
C PRO A 216 23.08 37.68 -4.76
N PRO A 217 22.84 36.66 -3.91
CA PRO A 217 23.86 35.66 -3.62
C PRO A 217 24.22 34.86 -4.88
N THR A 218 25.39 34.22 -4.88
CA THR A 218 25.82 33.38 -6.03
C THR A 218 24.95 32.13 -6.16
N THR A 219 24.51 31.59 -5.03
CA THR A 219 23.66 30.39 -4.94
C THR A 219 22.57 30.62 -3.89
N ALA A 220 21.46 29.88 -3.99
CA ALA A 220 20.40 29.99 -2.99
C ALA A 220 20.86 29.50 -1.60
N LYS A 221 21.98 28.77 -1.50
CA LYS A 221 22.54 28.28 -0.23
C LYS A 221 23.16 29.35 0.65
N GLU A 222 23.70 30.41 0.07
CA GLU A 222 24.31 31.51 0.83
C GLU A 222 23.23 32.32 1.56
N ARG A 223 22.12 32.58 0.87
CA ARG A 223 20.98 33.32 1.41
C ARG A 223 19.65 32.75 0.88
N PRO A 224 19.14 31.66 1.48
CA PRO A 224 17.97 30.96 0.96
C PRO A 224 16.68 31.69 1.29
N ILE A 225 15.81 31.82 0.28
CA ILE A 225 14.40 32.16 0.43
C ILE A 225 13.58 30.94 0.03
N PRO A 226 13.00 30.20 1.00
CA PRO A 226 12.04 29.15 0.70
C PRO A 226 10.84 29.70 -0.09
N GLN A 227 10.42 29.05 -1.17
CA GLN A 227 9.26 29.51 -1.96
C GLN A 227 7.97 29.68 -1.13
N ILE A 228 7.82 28.92 -0.04
CA ILE A 228 6.69 29.08 0.90
C ILE A 228 6.63 30.48 1.52
N ASP A 229 7.74 31.23 1.55
CA ASP A 229 7.79 32.62 2.03
C ASP A 229 7.11 33.61 1.08
N LEU A 230 6.87 33.22 -0.18
CA LEU A 230 6.16 34.05 -1.16
C LEU A 230 4.69 34.24 -0.77
N VAL A 231 4.05 33.19 -0.25
CA VAL A 231 2.62 33.19 0.11
C VAL A 231 2.27 34.26 1.14
N PRO A 232 2.90 34.33 2.34
CA PRO A 232 2.58 35.37 3.32
C PRO A 232 3.02 36.76 2.82
N THR A 233 4.09 36.83 2.02
CA THR A 233 4.56 38.10 1.43
C THR A 233 3.52 38.70 0.51
N LEU A 234 3.04 37.94 -0.48
CA LEU A 234 2.02 38.42 -1.42
C LEU A 234 0.68 38.67 -0.73
N SER A 235 0.28 37.79 0.21
CA SER A 235 -0.96 37.98 0.97
C SER A 235 -0.96 39.34 1.68
N LEU A 236 0.11 39.68 2.39
CA LEU A 236 0.23 40.94 3.12
C LEU A 236 0.34 42.15 2.19
N LEU A 237 1.08 42.06 1.08
CA LEU A 237 1.20 43.16 0.10
C LEU A 237 -0.14 43.46 -0.59
N LEU A 238 -0.98 42.45 -0.80
CA LEU A 238 -2.30 42.56 -1.44
C LEU A 238 -3.42 42.84 -0.43
N GLY A 239 -3.14 42.87 0.88
CA GLY A 239 -4.13 43.07 1.93
C GLY A 239 -5.07 41.88 2.14
N LEU A 240 -4.60 40.67 1.81
CA LEU A 240 -5.35 39.41 1.93
C LEU A 240 -5.05 38.73 3.28
N PRO A 241 -5.98 37.90 3.78
CA PRO A 241 -5.65 36.93 4.82
C PRO A 241 -4.54 36.00 4.36
N ILE A 242 -3.58 35.71 5.26
CA ILE A 242 -2.56 34.69 5.01
C ILE A 242 -3.24 33.30 5.03
N PRO A 243 -3.08 32.46 3.99
CA PRO A 243 -3.66 31.12 3.96
C PRO A 243 -3.40 30.33 5.23
N PHE A 244 -4.42 29.63 5.71
CA PHE A 244 -4.46 28.99 7.03
C PHE A 244 -3.33 28.00 7.24
N ASN A 245 -2.93 27.25 6.20
CA ASN A 245 -1.89 26.24 6.21
C ASN A 245 -0.47 26.78 5.93
N ASN A 246 -0.28 28.11 5.83
CA ASN A 246 1.02 28.71 5.60
C ASN A 246 2.00 28.42 6.76
N LEU A 247 3.25 28.14 6.41
CA LEU A 247 4.39 27.98 7.32
C LEU A 247 5.59 28.88 6.94
N GLY A 248 5.46 29.68 5.89
CA GLY A 248 6.50 30.61 5.45
C GLY A 248 6.54 31.88 6.29
N SER A 249 7.66 32.60 6.20
CA SER A 249 7.87 33.92 6.78
C SER A 249 7.82 35.02 5.72
N PRO A 250 7.38 36.25 6.04
CA PRO A 250 7.45 37.35 5.07
C PRO A 250 8.88 37.65 4.63
N ILE A 251 9.08 37.91 3.33
CA ILE A 251 10.37 38.31 2.76
C ILE A 251 10.68 39.74 3.21
N GLU A 252 11.79 39.90 3.93
CA GLU A 252 12.09 41.14 4.65
C GLU A 252 12.25 42.36 3.75
N GLU A 253 12.88 42.19 2.58
CA GLU A 253 13.11 43.28 1.64
C GLU A 253 11.81 43.93 1.16
N ALA A 254 10.70 43.19 1.14
CA ALA A 254 9.37 43.70 0.75
C ALA A 254 8.76 44.64 1.80
N PHE A 255 9.21 44.57 3.06
CA PHE A 255 8.59 45.27 4.19
C PHE A 255 9.55 46.21 4.95
N ALA A 256 10.85 46.17 4.67
CA ALA A 256 11.87 46.99 5.33
C ALA A 256 11.85 48.49 4.94
N GLY A 257 11.07 48.86 3.92
CA GLY A 257 10.97 50.23 3.39
C GLY A 257 12.26 50.72 2.71
N LYS A 258 12.20 51.89 2.06
CA LYS A 258 13.31 52.41 1.22
C LYS A 258 14.66 52.53 1.94
N SER A 259 14.63 52.83 3.24
CA SER A 259 15.83 52.98 4.07
C SER A 259 16.38 51.65 4.60
N GLY A 260 15.65 50.54 4.44
CA GLY A 260 15.99 49.25 5.04
C GLY A 260 15.82 49.20 6.56
N ARG A 261 15.15 50.19 7.16
CA ARG A 261 15.07 50.40 8.62
C ARG A 261 13.65 50.45 9.18
N ASP A 262 12.63 50.08 8.40
CA ASP A 262 11.26 50.01 8.90
C ASP A 262 11.02 48.75 9.76
N PHE A 263 11.75 48.66 10.87
CA PHE A 263 11.64 47.54 11.82
C PHE A 263 10.28 47.49 12.50
N ARG A 264 9.58 48.62 12.59
CA ARG A 264 8.21 48.69 13.08
C ARG A 264 7.28 47.88 12.17
N ASN A 265 7.36 48.11 10.86
CA ASN A 265 6.58 47.35 9.89
C ASN A 265 7.02 45.87 9.85
N LEU A 266 8.33 45.59 9.83
CA LEU A 266 8.86 44.22 9.86
C LEU A 266 8.37 43.42 11.08
N ALA A 267 8.37 44.02 12.27
CA ALA A 267 7.84 43.39 13.47
C ALA A 267 6.33 43.14 13.37
N ALA A 268 5.56 44.10 12.84
CA ALA A 268 4.12 43.97 12.67
C ALA A 268 3.73 42.83 11.71
N VAL A 269 4.34 42.76 10.52
CA VAL A 269 4.08 41.69 9.54
C VAL A 269 4.53 40.32 10.03
N SER A 270 5.65 40.28 10.75
CA SER A 270 6.17 39.05 11.34
C SER A 270 5.28 38.55 12.47
N ARG A 271 4.70 39.45 13.26
CA ARG A 271 3.71 39.11 14.29
C ARG A 271 2.44 38.54 13.68
N LEU A 272 1.88 39.16 12.64
CA LEU A 272 0.68 38.68 11.95
C LEU A 272 0.87 37.27 11.40
N THR A 273 1.98 37.04 10.70
CA THR A 273 2.30 35.72 10.13
C THR A 273 2.56 34.68 11.21
N SER A 274 3.28 35.05 12.26
CA SER A 274 3.51 34.17 13.42
C SER A 274 2.21 33.79 14.13
N ALA A 275 1.25 34.71 14.24
CA ALA A 275 -0.06 34.43 14.83
C ALA A 275 -0.89 33.45 13.97
N GLN A 276 -0.79 33.54 12.64
CA GLN A 276 -1.39 32.55 11.73
C GLN A 276 -0.73 31.18 11.89
N ILE A 277 0.60 31.10 11.86
CA ILE A 277 1.35 29.85 12.02
C ILE A 277 1.00 29.17 13.36
N LYS A 278 0.95 29.94 14.45
CA LYS A 278 0.56 29.42 15.77
C LYS A 278 -0.85 28.82 15.76
N ARG A 279 -1.80 29.49 15.09
CA ARG A 279 -3.18 29.01 14.95
C ARG A 279 -3.23 27.69 14.17
N TYR A 280 -2.48 27.61 13.08
CA TYR A 280 -2.35 26.38 12.30
C TYR A 280 -1.78 25.23 13.14
N GLN A 281 -0.69 25.46 13.86
CA GLN A 281 -0.08 24.47 14.75
C GLN A 281 -1.05 24.01 15.84
N HIS A 282 -1.80 24.93 16.45
CA HIS A 282 -2.78 24.60 17.48
C HIS A 282 -3.87 23.65 16.96
N GLU A 283 -4.47 23.97 15.81
CA GLU A 283 -5.50 23.11 15.22
C GLU A 283 -4.94 21.78 14.72
N TYR A 284 -3.72 21.78 14.19
CA TYR A 284 -3.02 20.56 13.76
C TYR A 284 -2.77 19.61 14.94
N SER A 285 -2.28 20.12 16.07
CA SER A 285 -2.07 19.33 17.29
C SER A 285 -3.38 18.81 17.87
N ARG A 286 -4.44 19.63 17.86
CA ARG A 286 -5.79 19.22 18.28
C ARG A 286 -6.33 18.10 17.41
N ALA A 287 -6.15 18.16 16.09
CA ALA A 287 -6.58 17.12 15.16
C ALA A 287 -5.82 15.79 15.37
N ARG A 288 -4.55 15.85 15.78
CA ARG A 288 -3.72 14.66 16.08
C ARG A 288 -3.96 14.06 17.47
N GLY A 289 -4.77 14.67 18.33
CA GLY A 289 -5.04 14.16 19.69
C GLY A 289 -3.87 14.28 20.67
N ASN A 290 -2.78 14.95 20.28
CA ASN A 290 -1.60 15.18 21.12
C ASN A 290 -1.59 16.64 21.61
N GLU A 291 -2.26 16.92 22.73
CA GLU A 291 -2.14 18.23 23.40
C GLU A 291 -0.71 18.48 23.90
N ALA A 292 0.07 17.42 24.14
CA ALA A 292 1.43 17.46 24.65
C ALA A 292 2.50 17.80 23.60
N ALA A 293 2.19 17.76 22.30
CA ALA A 293 3.11 18.17 21.23
C ALA A 293 3.12 19.70 21.03
N GLN A 294 2.96 20.45 22.13
CA GLN A 294 3.40 21.83 22.23
C GLN A 294 4.93 21.81 22.14
N THR A 295 5.47 21.87 20.93
CA THR A 295 6.91 21.96 20.66
C THR A 295 7.50 23.08 21.51
N SER A 296 8.15 22.71 22.62
CA SER A 296 8.47 23.62 23.73
C SER A 296 9.41 24.75 23.32
N ASN A 297 10.21 24.54 22.27
CA ASN A 297 11.18 25.51 21.77
C ASN A 297 10.56 26.56 20.80
N PRO A 298 9.77 26.22 19.75
CA PRO A 298 9.02 27.24 19.02
C PRO A 298 8.08 28.06 19.90
N LEU A 299 7.33 27.44 20.81
CA LEU A 299 6.36 28.16 21.62
C LEU A 299 7.00 29.08 22.67
N SER A 300 8.20 28.75 23.17
CA SER A 300 8.95 29.66 24.04
C SER A 300 9.36 30.91 23.25
N LYS A 301 9.84 30.75 22.01
CA LYS A 301 10.18 31.87 21.11
C LYS A 301 8.97 32.74 20.76
N TRP A 302 7.82 32.14 20.49
CA TRP A 302 6.57 32.89 20.34
C TRP A 302 6.24 33.71 21.60
N SER A 303 6.37 33.11 22.78
CA SER A 303 6.03 33.77 24.05
C SER A 303 6.99 34.92 24.35
N GLU A 304 8.28 34.74 24.08
CA GLU A 304 9.32 35.77 24.13
C GLU A 304 8.99 36.93 23.18
N ALA A 305 8.63 36.64 21.92
CA ALA A 305 8.30 37.65 20.94
C ALA A 305 7.05 38.48 21.31
N GLU A 306 5.99 37.83 21.82
CA GLU A 306 4.80 38.55 22.31
C GLU A 306 5.08 39.38 23.57
N GLN A 307 6.02 38.95 24.41
CA GLN A 307 6.46 39.75 25.55
C GLN A 307 7.21 40.99 25.07
N ASN A 308 8.19 40.83 24.18
CA ASN A 308 8.92 41.96 23.57
C ASN A 308 7.97 42.96 22.89
N TRP A 309 6.92 42.47 22.21
CA TRP A 309 5.89 43.30 21.60
C TRP A 309 5.08 44.12 22.62
N LYS A 310 4.73 43.53 23.77
CA LYS A 310 4.05 44.24 24.85
C LYS A 310 4.96 45.28 25.48
N ASP A 311 6.22 44.92 25.74
CA ASP A 311 7.20 45.81 26.36
C ASP A 311 7.46 47.06 25.49
N ILE A 312 7.38 46.97 24.16
CA ILE A 312 7.44 48.14 23.26
C ILE A 312 6.33 49.16 23.57
N HIS A 313 5.11 48.68 23.84
CA HIS A 313 3.97 49.56 24.11
C HIS A 313 4.07 50.19 25.50
N ASP A 314 4.65 49.48 26.47
CA ASP A 314 4.76 49.92 27.86
C ASP A 314 5.99 50.81 28.11
N SER A 315 7.10 50.57 27.40
CA SER A 315 8.41 51.21 27.64
C SER A 315 8.71 52.39 26.70
N GLY A 316 7.88 52.60 25.67
CA GLY A 316 8.08 53.58 24.61
C GLY A 316 8.66 52.98 23.32
N GLU A 317 8.25 53.55 22.18
CA GLU A 317 8.66 53.07 20.86
C GLU A 317 10.15 53.35 20.58
N ASN A 318 10.94 52.30 20.35
CA ASN A 318 12.35 52.38 19.94
C ASN A 318 12.63 51.38 18.81
N GLU A 319 13.35 51.83 17.77
CA GLU A 319 13.75 51.04 16.60
C GLU A 319 14.54 49.78 17.00
N VAL A 320 15.44 49.89 18.00
CA VAL A 320 16.23 48.75 18.50
C VAL A 320 15.32 47.66 19.07
N THR A 321 14.28 48.04 19.82
CA THR A 321 13.33 47.10 20.41
C THR A 321 12.46 46.45 19.34
N TYR A 322 12.05 47.20 18.31
CA TYR A 322 11.35 46.66 17.14
C TYR A 322 12.22 45.66 16.36
N GLN A 323 13.51 45.96 16.17
CA GLN A 323 14.45 45.05 15.51
C GLN A 323 14.63 43.75 16.30
N ALA A 324 14.81 43.82 17.62
CA ALA A 324 14.89 42.64 18.48
C ALA A 324 13.60 41.80 18.40
N THR A 325 12.43 42.45 18.46
CA THR A 325 11.12 41.80 18.38
C THR A 325 10.91 41.11 17.03
N TYR A 326 11.26 41.77 15.92
CA TYR A 326 11.26 41.21 14.58
C TYR A 326 12.13 39.93 14.50
N ASN A 327 13.36 40.00 15.00
CA ASN A 327 14.28 38.87 14.99
C ASN A 327 13.71 37.67 15.75
N THR A 328 13.10 37.88 16.92
CA THR A 328 12.47 36.79 17.71
C THR A 328 11.28 36.16 16.98
N TYR A 329 10.41 36.96 16.33
CA TYR A 329 9.33 36.40 15.52
C TYR A 329 9.86 35.60 14.32
N ARG A 330 10.88 36.11 13.63
CA ARG A 330 11.50 35.41 12.49
C ARG A 330 12.15 34.10 12.95
N GLU A 331 12.79 34.08 14.12
CA GLU A 331 13.34 32.86 14.71
C GLU A 331 12.23 31.82 15.00
N TYR A 332 11.10 32.25 15.59
CA TYR A 332 9.93 31.39 15.79
C TYR A 332 9.42 30.77 14.48
N GLN A 333 9.28 31.57 13.42
CA GLN A 333 8.82 31.11 12.11
C GLN A 333 9.79 30.08 11.50
N ARG A 334 11.10 30.37 11.50
CA ARG A 334 12.11 29.47 10.95
C ARG A 334 12.25 28.17 11.73
N LEU A 335 12.21 28.24 13.06
CA LEU A 335 12.25 27.06 13.92
C LEU A 335 11.01 26.18 13.72
N THR A 336 9.83 26.81 13.63
CA THR A 336 8.57 26.11 13.33
C THR A 336 8.64 25.38 11.98
N LEU A 337 9.06 26.07 10.91
CA LEU A 337 9.22 25.46 9.59
C LEU A 337 10.21 24.30 9.62
N SER A 338 11.33 24.43 10.35
CA SER A 338 12.33 23.37 10.50
C SER A 338 11.76 22.13 11.21
N VAL A 339 11.00 22.32 12.29
CA VAL A 339 10.30 21.23 12.99
C VAL A 339 9.28 20.55 12.08
N CYS A 340 8.44 21.32 11.39
CA CYS A 340 7.48 20.78 10.44
C CYS A 340 8.16 19.99 9.30
N LYS A 341 9.26 20.51 8.73
CA LYS A 341 10.10 19.79 7.76
C LYS A 341 10.71 18.51 8.32
N GLY A 342 11.01 18.47 9.63
CA GLY A 342 11.49 17.27 10.31
C GLY A 342 10.41 16.21 10.50
N LEU A 343 9.14 16.61 10.61
CA LEU A 343 7.98 15.73 10.71
C LEU A 343 7.51 15.19 9.35
N TRP A 344 7.81 15.90 8.25
CA TRP A 344 7.53 15.42 6.90
C TRP A 344 8.48 14.29 6.50
N ALA A 345 7.99 13.37 5.67
CA ALA A 345 8.71 12.12 5.35
C ALA A 345 10.12 12.37 4.80
N LYS A 346 11.12 12.04 5.62
CA LYS A 346 12.54 11.93 5.27
C LYS A 346 12.96 10.46 5.20
N PHE A 347 13.96 10.15 4.39
CA PHE A 347 14.55 8.81 4.35
C PHE A 347 15.56 8.63 5.48
N ASP A 348 15.28 7.70 6.40
CA ASP A 348 16.23 7.25 7.41
C ASP A 348 17.16 6.17 6.82
N ILE A 349 18.28 6.62 6.25
CA ILE A 349 19.24 5.77 5.56
C ILE A 349 19.81 4.66 6.46
N PRO A 350 20.22 4.93 7.72
CA PRO A 350 20.60 3.88 8.67
C PRO A 350 19.56 2.78 8.84
N SER A 351 18.29 3.13 9.08
CA SER A 351 17.22 2.15 9.26
C SER A 351 16.95 1.34 7.98
N MET A 352 16.99 1.99 6.82
CA MET A 352 16.87 1.32 5.53
C MET A 352 18.01 0.32 5.30
N ALA A 353 19.25 0.70 5.59
CA ALA A 353 20.42 -0.17 5.46
C ALA A 353 20.36 -1.38 6.41
N LEU A 354 19.89 -1.17 7.65
CA LEU A 354 19.67 -2.24 8.61
C LEU A 354 18.61 -3.22 8.10
N GLY A 355 17.48 -2.73 7.60
CA GLY A 355 16.42 -3.55 7.01
C GLY A 355 16.91 -4.41 5.84
N ILE A 356 17.65 -3.82 4.90
CA ILE A 356 18.26 -4.54 3.78
C ILE A 356 19.23 -5.62 4.29
N THR A 357 20.05 -5.31 5.29
CA THR A 357 21.01 -6.27 5.88
C THR A 357 20.32 -7.47 6.51
N ILE A 358 19.20 -7.25 7.22
CA ILE A 358 18.37 -8.32 7.79
C ILE A 358 17.81 -9.23 6.68
N LEU A 359 17.28 -8.64 5.61
CA LEU A 359 16.72 -9.40 4.48
C LEU A 359 17.81 -10.20 3.73
N VAL A 360 18.99 -9.61 3.47
CA VAL A 360 20.13 -10.32 2.86
C VAL A 360 20.55 -11.51 3.72
N SER A 361 20.62 -11.32 5.04
CA SER A 361 20.95 -12.37 5.99
C SER A 361 19.90 -13.49 5.99
N GLY A 362 18.61 -13.12 5.96
CA GLY A 362 17.49 -14.07 5.89
C GLY A 362 17.50 -14.89 4.59
N VAL A 363 17.69 -14.26 3.44
CA VAL A 363 17.82 -14.93 2.14
C VAL A 363 19.02 -15.88 2.14
N THR A 364 20.16 -15.44 2.65
CA THR A 364 21.38 -16.27 2.74
C THR A 364 21.16 -17.50 3.63
N LEU A 365 20.50 -17.32 4.77
CA LEU A 365 20.15 -18.41 5.69
C LEU A 365 19.19 -19.42 5.05
N LEU A 366 18.14 -18.94 4.37
CA LEU A 366 17.18 -19.78 3.65
C LEU A 366 17.86 -20.54 2.51
N LEU A 367 18.76 -19.90 1.75
CA LEU A 367 19.54 -20.54 0.69
C LEU A 367 20.44 -21.64 1.25
N TYR A 368 21.16 -21.36 2.34
CA TYR A 368 21.98 -22.35 3.04
C TYR A 368 21.14 -23.53 3.52
N TYR A 369 20.00 -23.28 4.18
CA TYR A 369 19.11 -24.32 4.68
C TYR A 369 18.49 -25.18 3.56
N ALA A 370 18.05 -24.55 2.48
CA ALA A 370 17.43 -25.22 1.35
C ALA A 370 18.45 -26.04 0.54
N ARG A 371 19.69 -25.55 0.36
CA ARG A 371 20.63 -26.13 -0.63
C ARG A 371 21.95 -26.68 -0.08
N ALA A 372 22.52 -26.07 0.96
CA ALA A 372 23.84 -26.44 1.44
C ALA A 372 23.82 -27.63 2.41
N ILE A 373 22.72 -27.81 3.16
CA ILE A 373 22.59 -28.94 4.10
C ILE A 373 22.39 -30.25 3.32
N ARG A 374 23.40 -31.14 3.38
CA ARG A 374 23.35 -32.49 2.78
C ARG A 374 22.86 -33.60 3.74
N GLY A 375 22.66 -33.27 5.02
CA GLY A 375 22.21 -34.21 6.07
C GLY A 375 20.72 -34.10 6.43
N ASN A 376 20.27 -34.91 7.39
CA ASN A 376 18.87 -34.85 7.87
C ASN A 376 18.57 -33.51 8.55
N ARG A 377 17.70 -32.71 7.91
CA ARG A 377 17.37 -31.35 8.36
C ARG A 377 16.65 -31.32 9.69
N THR A 378 15.86 -32.35 10.04
CA THR A 378 15.03 -32.34 11.27
C THR A 378 15.83 -32.10 12.54
N ASN A 379 17.09 -32.59 12.60
CA ASN A 379 17.98 -32.40 13.74
C ASN A 379 18.45 -30.93 13.88
N ILE A 380 18.66 -30.27 12.73
CA ILE A 380 19.04 -28.86 12.68
C ILE A 380 17.80 -28.00 12.93
N THR A 381 16.68 -28.30 12.29
CA THR A 381 15.41 -27.55 12.41
C THR A 381 14.97 -27.47 13.87
N TYR A 382 14.97 -28.58 14.62
CA TYR A 382 14.57 -28.56 16.03
C TYR A 382 15.47 -27.68 16.89
N PHE A 383 16.79 -27.80 16.72
CA PHE A 383 17.78 -27.01 17.45
C PHE A 383 17.71 -25.52 17.07
N THR A 384 17.59 -25.23 15.79
CA THR A 384 17.50 -23.87 15.23
C THR A 384 16.20 -23.20 15.63
N LEU A 385 15.04 -23.87 15.54
CA LEU A 385 13.75 -23.32 15.98
C LEU A 385 13.76 -22.99 17.47
N ARG A 386 14.39 -23.83 18.31
CA ARG A 386 14.53 -23.55 19.74
C ARG A 386 15.42 -22.34 20.01
N LYS A 387 16.53 -22.19 19.27
CA LYS A 387 17.40 -21.00 19.34
C LYS A 387 16.73 -19.74 18.82
N ILE A 388 15.99 -19.82 17.71
CA ILE A 388 15.17 -18.74 17.18
C ILE A 388 14.11 -18.37 18.22
N GLY A 389 13.41 -19.32 18.82
CA GLY A 389 12.45 -19.06 19.89
C GLY A 389 13.06 -18.31 21.07
N TYR A 390 14.23 -18.74 21.57
CA TYR A 390 14.96 -18.00 22.62
C TYR A 390 15.44 -16.62 22.15
N GLY A 391 15.92 -16.50 20.93
CA GLY A 391 16.38 -15.24 20.34
C GLY A 391 15.26 -14.24 20.10
N SER A 392 14.10 -14.69 19.64
CA SER A 392 12.88 -13.89 19.50
C SER A 392 12.34 -13.45 20.85
N LEU A 393 12.31 -14.34 21.86
CA LEU A 393 11.93 -13.97 23.23
C LEU A 393 12.89 -12.93 23.82
N ALA A 394 14.20 -13.12 23.64
CA ALA A 394 15.21 -12.15 24.06
C ALA A 394 15.10 -10.83 23.29
N GLY A 395 14.85 -10.87 21.99
CA GLY A 395 14.66 -9.70 21.14
C GLY A 395 13.40 -8.92 21.48
N VAL A 396 12.28 -9.60 21.80
CA VAL A 396 11.07 -8.97 22.33
C VAL A 396 11.34 -8.37 23.70
N GLY A 397 12.09 -9.04 24.57
CA GLY A 397 12.48 -8.51 25.87
C GLY A 397 13.35 -7.26 25.77
N VAL A 398 14.40 -7.29 24.94
CA VAL A 398 15.28 -6.14 24.69
C VAL A 398 14.52 -5.02 24.00
N GLY A 399 13.69 -5.33 23.00
CA GLY A 399 12.84 -4.39 22.28
C GLY A 399 11.81 -3.72 23.17
N ALA A 400 11.20 -4.45 24.10
CA ALA A 400 10.29 -3.90 25.11
C ALA A 400 11.04 -2.98 26.10
N ILE A 401 12.26 -3.36 26.52
CA ILE A 401 13.10 -2.56 27.42
C ILE A 401 13.61 -1.28 26.73
N SER A 402 13.99 -1.36 25.44
CA SER A 402 14.43 -0.18 24.66
C SER A 402 13.27 0.73 24.25
N ASN A 403 12.05 0.19 24.09
CA ASN A 403 10.86 0.97 23.79
C ASN A 403 10.29 1.72 24.99
N VAL A 404 10.66 1.42 26.24
CA VAL A 404 10.25 2.26 27.40
C VAL A 404 10.86 3.67 27.33
N SER A 405 11.91 3.88 26.51
CA SER A 405 12.47 5.22 26.25
C SER A 405 11.98 5.90 24.95
N LEU A 406 11.22 5.19 24.10
CA LEU A 406 10.72 5.67 22.79
C LEU A 406 9.19 5.59 22.66
N ALA A 407 8.49 4.99 23.63
CA ALA A 407 7.04 4.83 23.66
C ALA A 407 6.30 6.09 24.13
N LEU A 408 6.65 7.24 23.55
CA LEU A 408 5.77 8.42 23.54
C LEU A 408 5.30 8.82 22.12
N ASP A 409 5.76 8.18 21.04
CA ASP A 409 5.32 8.52 19.68
C ASP A 409 5.21 7.32 18.72
N PHE A 410 4.57 6.22 19.12
CA PHE A 410 4.21 5.16 18.17
C PHE A 410 2.84 4.54 18.50
N HIS A 411 1.78 5.12 17.93
CA HIS A 411 0.54 4.39 17.64
C HIS A 411 0.66 3.80 16.24
N ILE A 412 0.86 2.48 16.19
CA ILE A 412 0.86 1.70 14.96
C ILE A 412 -0.59 1.61 14.46
N ALA A 413 -0.83 2.33 13.37
CA ALA A 413 -1.68 2.01 12.23
C ALA A 413 -2.86 1.04 12.48
N GLU A 414 -4.02 1.62 12.74
CA GLU A 414 -5.33 1.00 12.48
C GLU A 414 -6.01 1.70 11.29
N SER A 415 -6.37 0.88 10.29
CA SER A 415 -7.63 0.91 9.52
C SER A 415 -7.95 2.09 8.59
N ILE A 416 -7.55 2.05 7.30
CA ILE A 416 -8.14 2.92 6.24
C ILE A 416 -8.15 2.29 4.85
N ALA A 417 -9.32 2.38 4.20
CA ALA A 417 -9.43 2.69 2.79
C ALA A 417 -10.75 3.43 2.53
N LEU A 418 -10.68 4.48 1.71
CA LEU A 418 -11.81 4.98 0.94
C LEU A 418 -11.30 5.73 -0.28
N GLY A 419 -11.88 5.39 -1.43
CA GLY A 419 -11.72 6.12 -2.68
C GLY A 419 -12.89 5.76 -3.58
N GLU A 420 -13.98 6.51 -3.46
CA GLU A 420 -15.06 6.59 -4.47
C GLU A 420 -15.58 8.02 -4.49
N GLU A 421 -14.88 8.92 -5.19
CA GLU A 421 -15.40 10.25 -5.55
C GLU A 421 -15.09 10.56 -7.02
N GLN A 422 -15.76 9.85 -7.93
CA GLN A 422 -15.95 10.28 -9.33
C GLN A 422 -17.35 9.92 -9.84
N MET A 423 -18.37 10.19 -9.04
CA MET A 423 -19.77 10.12 -9.45
C MET A 423 -20.40 11.50 -9.23
N PRO A 424 -20.94 12.16 -10.28
CA PRO A 424 -21.85 11.51 -11.25
C PRO A 424 -21.52 11.63 -12.75
N TYR A 425 -20.35 12.13 -13.16
CA TYR A 425 -20.10 12.48 -14.58
C TYR A 425 -19.36 11.42 -15.42
N CYS A 426 -18.92 10.30 -14.85
CA CYS A 426 -18.19 9.25 -15.58
C CYS A 426 -18.94 7.91 -15.48
N LYS A 427 -19.57 7.45 -16.58
CA LYS A 427 -20.17 6.12 -16.67
C LYS A 427 -19.15 5.12 -17.21
N SER A 428 -18.60 4.29 -16.35
CA SER A 428 -17.80 3.14 -16.77
C SER A 428 -18.69 2.12 -17.50
N THR A 429 -18.30 1.75 -18.72
CA THR A 429 -18.95 0.67 -19.49
C THR A 429 -18.53 -0.73 -19.00
N TYR A 430 -17.70 -0.81 -17.97
CA TYR A 430 -17.15 -2.07 -17.45
C TYR A 430 -18.02 -2.70 -16.35
N TYR A 431 -18.89 -1.93 -15.69
CA TYR A 431 -19.78 -2.41 -14.62
C TYR A 431 -21.24 -2.46 -15.10
N ALA A 432 -22.01 -3.46 -14.62
CA ALA A 432 -23.40 -3.65 -15.03
C ALA A 432 -24.35 -2.54 -14.52
N SER A 433 -23.96 -1.82 -13.46
CA SER A 433 -24.63 -0.60 -12.98
C SER A 433 -23.70 0.25 -12.10
N ASN A 434 -24.13 1.48 -11.81
CA ASN A 434 -23.41 2.48 -11.00
C ASN A 434 -23.15 2.06 -9.54
N ASN A 435 -23.80 1.01 -9.04
CA ASN A 435 -23.59 0.42 -7.72
C ASN A 435 -23.22 -1.07 -7.79
N SER A 436 -22.93 -1.60 -8.99
CA SER A 436 -22.69 -3.03 -9.16
C SER A 436 -21.23 -3.37 -8.94
N SER A 437 -20.99 -4.32 -8.06
CA SER A 437 -19.68 -4.97 -7.88
C SER A 437 -19.30 -5.92 -9.04
N THR A 438 -20.10 -5.96 -10.12
CA THR A 438 -20.04 -6.97 -11.19
C THR A 438 -20.10 -6.39 -12.60
N SER A 439 -19.37 -7.00 -13.55
CA SER A 439 -19.23 -6.51 -14.94
C SER A 439 -20.27 -7.07 -15.93
N SER A 440 -20.88 -8.23 -15.63
CA SER A 440 -21.95 -8.84 -16.43
C SER A 440 -22.70 -9.92 -15.64
N PRO A 441 -24.04 -10.04 -15.73
CA PRO A 441 -24.78 -11.12 -15.09
C PRO A 441 -24.33 -12.53 -15.50
N LEU A 442 -23.71 -12.69 -16.66
CA LEU A 442 -23.21 -13.98 -17.15
C LEU A 442 -22.12 -14.58 -16.25
N GLN A 443 -21.37 -13.75 -15.51
CA GLN A 443 -20.33 -14.26 -14.61
C GLN A 443 -20.90 -15.09 -13.45
N LEU A 444 -22.19 -14.94 -13.12
CA LEU A 444 -22.84 -15.73 -12.06
C LEU A 444 -22.93 -17.20 -12.41
N LEU A 445 -22.82 -17.56 -13.70
CA LEU A 445 -22.73 -18.96 -14.12
C LEU A 445 -21.44 -19.64 -13.62
N ILE A 446 -20.37 -18.87 -13.38
CA ILE A 446 -19.05 -19.41 -13.02
C ILE A 446 -19.10 -20.17 -11.69
N PRO A 447 -19.61 -19.61 -10.57
CA PRO A 447 -19.78 -20.36 -9.33
C PRO A 447 -20.61 -21.65 -9.48
N PHE A 448 -21.66 -21.65 -10.31
CA PHE A 448 -22.44 -22.86 -10.59
C PHE A 448 -21.61 -23.90 -11.35
N PHE A 449 -20.89 -23.49 -12.40
CA PHE A 449 -19.97 -24.38 -13.11
C PHE A 449 -18.88 -24.92 -12.19
N LEU A 450 -18.29 -24.09 -11.33
CA LEU A 450 -17.30 -24.52 -10.33
C LEU A 450 -17.87 -25.57 -9.39
N SER A 451 -19.10 -25.40 -8.91
CA SER A 451 -19.77 -26.37 -8.02
C SER A 451 -19.90 -27.76 -8.65
N LEU A 452 -19.98 -27.85 -9.99
CA LEU A 452 -20.09 -29.10 -10.73
C LEU A 452 -18.72 -29.64 -11.14
N LEU A 453 -17.89 -28.78 -11.75
CA LEU A 453 -16.66 -29.17 -12.42
C LEU A 453 -15.49 -29.36 -11.44
N LEU A 454 -15.29 -28.45 -10.47
CA LEU A 454 -14.11 -28.51 -9.61
C LEU A 454 -14.07 -29.79 -8.74
N PRO A 455 -15.19 -30.23 -8.09
CA PRO A 455 -15.21 -31.51 -7.40
C PRO A 455 -14.98 -32.72 -8.34
N ALA A 456 -15.49 -32.65 -9.58
CA ALA A 456 -15.31 -33.72 -10.57
C ALA A 456 -13.85 -33.83 -11.04
N VAL A 457 -13.19 -32.69 -11.27
CA VAL A 457 -11.76 -32.62 -11.58
C VAL A 457 -10.95 -33.20 -10.42
N ILE A 458 -11.16 -32.74 -9.18
CA ILE A 458 -10.42 -33.28 -8.02
C ILE A 458 -10.63 -34.80 -7.89
N ARG A 459 -11.87 -35.26 -8.08
CA ARG A 459 -12.21 -36.69 -8.04
C ARG A 459 -11.45 -37.50 -9.09
N SER A 460 -11.22 -36.97 -10.31
CA SER A 460 -10.52 -37.72 -11.36
C SER A 460 -9.07 -38.04 -10.97
N TYR A 461 -8.36 -37.11 -10.32
CA TYR A 461 -7.00 -37.35 -9.82
C TYR A 461 -6.98 -38.40 -8.70
N TYR A 462 -7.96 -38.36 -7.78
CA TYR A 462 -8.09 -39.38 -6.73
C TYR A 462 -8.40 -40.77 -7.30
N GLN A 463 -9.23 -40.85 -8.34
CA GLN A 463 -9.54 -42.10 -9.02
C GLN A 463 -8.32 -42.67 -9.76
N GLY A 464 -7.48 -41.82 -10.36
CA GLY A 464 -6.23 -42.22 -11.02
C GLY A 464 -5.28 -42.99 -10.10
N THR A 465 -5.30 -42.73 -8.79
CA THR A 465 -4.49 -43.44 -7.78
C THR A 465 -5.29 -44.43 -6.94
N LYS A 466 -6.55 -44.71 -7.32
CA LYS A 466 -7.53 -45.51 -6.55
C LYS A 466 -7.69 -45.03 -5.10
N SER A 467 -7.49 -43.73 -4.86
CA SER A 467 -7.52 -43.08 -3.55
C SER A 467 -8.86 -42.40 -3.25
N TYR A 468 -9.85 -42.52 -4.14
CA TYR A 468 -11.22 -42.01 -3.90
C TYR A 468 -12.00 -42.93 -2.95
N GLU A 469 -11.49 -43.08 -1.73
CA GLU A 469 -11.98 -44.01 -0.71
C GLU A 469 -12.13 -43.30 0.65
N GLY A 470 -12.95 -43.88 1.52
CA GLY A 470 -13.16 -43.36 2.88
C GLY A 470 -13.71 -41.93 2.90
N SER A 471 -13.02 -41.04 3.61
CA SER A 471 -13.44 -39.64 3.79
C SER A 471 -13.48 -38.82 2.50
N ALA A 472 -12.72 -39.20 1.47
CA ALA A 472 -12.69 -38.50 0.18
C ALA A 472 -14.07 -38.51 -0.50
N ILE A 473 -14.83 -39.60 -0.37
CA ILE A 473 -16.14 -39.78 -1.01
C ILE A 473 -17.13 -38.73 -0.49
N PHE A 474 -17.22 -38.60 0.84
CA PHE A 474 -18.11 -37.63 1.47
C PHE A 474 -17.57 -36.20 1.32
N TRP A 475 -16.28 -35.99 1.58
CA TRP A 475 -15.73 -34.64 1.63
C TRP A 475 -15.69 -33.95 0.27
N ILE A 476 -15.15 -34.62 -0.76
CA ILE A 476 -15.06 -34.07 -2.12
C ILE A 476 -16.41 -34.20 -2.84
N GLY A 477 -17.03 -35.39 -2.76
CA GLY A 477 -18.24 -35.70 -3.52
C GLY A 477 -19.49 -34.97 -3.04
N PHE A 478 -19.60 -34.68 -1.74
CA PHE A 478 -20.77 -34.07 -1.14
C PHE A 478 -20.45 -32.73 -0.47
N ALA A 479 -19.64 -32.69 0.60
CA ALA A 479 -19.49 -31.50 1.43
C ALA A 479 -18.91 -30.30 0.67
N PHE A 480 -17.80 -30.49 -0.05
CA PHE A 480 -17.16 -29.45 -0.86
C PHE A 480 -18.07 -28.99 -2.00
N ARG A 481 -18.74 -29.93 -2.68
CA ARG A 481 -19.70 -29.63 -3.75
C ARG A 481 -20.88 -28.80 -3.27
N MET A 482 -21.48 -29.17 -2.13
CA MET A 482 -22.58 -28.41 -1.53
C MET A 482 -22.10 -27.04 -1.03
N GLY A 483 -20.89 -26.96 -0.46
CA GLY A 483 -20.27 -25.69 -0.10
C GLY A 483 -20.15 -24.75 -1.29
N LEU A 484 -19.61 -25.22 -2.43
CA LEU A 484 -19.51 -24.42 -3.66
C LEU A 484 -20.88 -24.02 -4.22
N LEU A 485 -21.89 -24.89 -4.12
CA LEU A 485 -23.25 -24.55 -4.52
C LEU A 485 -23.84 -23.44 -3.64
N ILE A 486 -23.59 -23.48 -2.32
CA ILE A 486 -24.00 -22.41 -1.40
C ILE A 486 -23.27 -21.10 -1.75
N VAL A 487 -21.98 -21.15 -2.13
CA VAL A 487 -21.25 -19.98 -2.63
C VAL A 487 -21.89 -19.40 -3.90
N ALA A 488 -22.33 -20.25 -4.83
CA ALA A 488 -23.04 -19.82 -6.02
C ALA A 488 -24.36 -19.11 -5.69
N VAL A 489 -25.12 -19.65 -4.73
CA VAL A 489 -26.35 -19.02 -4.22
C VAL A 489 -26.03 -17.68 -3.54
N TYR A 490 -24.98 -17.63 -2.71
CA TYR A 490 -24.54 -16.40 -2.04
C TYR A 490 -24.29 -15.28 -3.05
N TRP A 491 -23.44 -15.51 -4.05
CA TRP A 491 -23.10 -14.50 -5.07
C TRP A 491 -24.28 -14.14 -5.96
N THR A 492 -25.21 -15.07 -6.18
CA THR A 492 -26.47 -14.77 -6.89
C THR A 492 -27.35 -13.82 -6.08
N LEU A 493 -27.48 -14.06 -4.76
CA LEU A 493 -28.24 -13.18 -3.88
C LEU A 493 -27.57 -11.81 -3.71
N ASP A 494 -26.24 -11.77 -3.72
CA ASP A 494 -25.44 -10.54 -3.65
C ASP A 494 -25.71 -9.66 -4.88
N ALA A 495 -25.57 -10.23 -6.08
CA ALA A 495 -25.88 -9.53 -7.32
C ALA A 495 -27.38 -9.16 -7.44
N ALA A 496 -28.28 -9.97 -6.89
CA ALA A 496 -29.71 -9.68 -6.87
C ALA A 496 -30.07 -8.49 -5.96
N ASP A 497 -29.37 -8.32 -4.85
CA ASP A 497 -29.52 -7.20 -3.92
C ASP A 497 -28.93 -5.91 -4.52
N ASP A 498 -27.75 -6.00 -5.15
CA ASP A 498 -27.12 -4.88 -5.85
C ASP A 498 -27.92 -4.40 -7.08
N GLY A 499 -28.58 -5.35 -7.77
CA GLY A 499 -29.39 -5.08 -8.97
C GLY A 499 -30.87 -4.81 -8.71
N ASP A 500 -31.32 -4.79 -7.44
CA ASP A 500 -32.72 -4.69 -7.03
C ASP A 500 -33.65 -5.69 -7.78
N TRP A 501 -33.18 -6.92 -8.03
CA TRP A 501 -33.93 -7.93 -8.80
C TRP A 501 -35.17 -8.47 -8.06
N LEU A 502 -35.15 -8.40 -6.73
CA LEU A 502 -36.20 -8.93 -5.86
C LEU A 502 -36.74 -7.83 -4.95
N ALA A 503 -38.07 -7.71 -4.86
CA ALA A 503 -38.75 -6.77 -3.97
C ALA A 503 -38.81 -7.26 -2.51
N ILE A 504 -37.65 -7.60 -1.93
CA ILE A 504 -37.51 -8.08 -0.54
C ILE A 504 -36.84 -6.97 0.29
N GLN A 505 -37.21 -6.84 1.56
CA GLN A 505 -36.56 -5.89 2.48
C GLN A 505 -35.05 -6.18 2.59
N LYS A 506 -34.22 -5.16 2.34
CA LYS A 506 -32.75 -5.28 2.25
C LYS A 506 -32.10 -5.90 3.50
N ASP A 507 -32.67 -5.65 4.68
CA ASP A 507 -32.17 -6.24 5.94
C ASP A 507 -32.28 -7.77 6.00
N HIS A 508 -33.35 -8.33 5.41
CA HIS A 508 -33.56 -9.78 5.34
C HIS A 508 -32.62 -10.42 4.32
N MET A 509 -32.43 -9.77 3.16
CA MET A 509 -31.47 -10.22 2.13
C MET A 509 -30.04 -10.26 2.66
N LYS A 510 -29.61 -9.17 3.31
CA LYS A 510 -28.28 -9.09 3.94
C LYS A 510 -28.09 -10.18 5.00
N SER A 511 -29.08 -10.39 5.87
CA SER A 511 -29.03 -11.43 6.90
C SER A 511 -28.94 -12.84 6.32
N ALA A 512 -29.71 -13.14 5.27
CA ALA A 512 -29.66 -14.43 4.58
C ALA A 512 -28.28 -14.68 3.95
N ARG A 513 -27.71 -13.70 3.23
CA ARG A 513 -26.37 -13.79 2.63
C ARG A 513 -25.30 -14.07 3.68
N MET A 514 -25.30 -13.35 4.80
CA MET A 514 -24.33 -13.58 5.89
C MET A 514 -24.43 -14.99 6.48
N ILE A 515 -25.64 -15.51 6.68
CA ILE A 515 -25.83 -16.89 7.18
C ILE A 515 -25.24 -17.89 6.19
N LEU A 516 -25.48 -17.73 4.89
CA LEU A 516 -24.89 -18.61 3.87
C LEU A 516 -23.36 -18.57 3.89
N ALA A 517 -22.77 -17.37 3.98
CA ALA A 517 -21.32 -17.21 4.08
C ALA A 517 -20.75 -17.88 5.35
N GLN A 518 -21.40 -17.69 6.50
CA GLN A 518 -21.01 -18.34 7.76
C GLN A 518 -21.11 -19.86 7.70
N VAL A 519 -22.15 -20.39 7.07
CA VAL A 519 -22.30 -21.84 6.84
C VAL A 519 -21.16 -22.36 5.97
N VAL A 520 -20.79 -21.68 4.89
CA VAL A 520 -19.67 -22.08 4.04
C VAL A 520 -18.35 -22.07 4.81
N LEU A 521 -18.08 -21.04 5.60
CA LEU A 521 -16.87 -20.97 6.45
C LEU A 521 -16.87 -22.06 7.53
N ALA A 522 -18.03 -22.38 8.10
CA ALA A 522 -18.19 -23.48 9.06
C ALA A 522 -17.94 -24.84 8.38
N ILE A 523 -18.42 -25.05 7.16
CA ILE A 523 -18.10 -26.24 6.37
C ILE A 523 -16.58 -26.30 6.13
N ALA A 524 -15.97 -25.22 5.64
CA ALA A 524 -14.55 -25.18 5.31
C ALA A 524 -13.65 -25.45 6.53
N PHE A 525 -13.84 -24.72 7.63
CA PHE A 525 -12.90 -24.73 8.74
C PHE A 525 -13.35 -25.54 9.95
N ALA A 526 -14.63 -25.52 10.33
CA ALA A 526 -15.09 -26.32 11.47
C ALA A 526 -15.24 -27.80 11.06
N ALA A 527 -16.12 -28.11 10.11
CA ALA A 527 -16.32 -29.47 9.64
C ALA A 527 -15.10 -30.00 8.89
N GLY A 528 -14.46 -29.17 8.06
CA GLY A 528 -13.31 -29.57 7.26
C GLY A 528 -12.06 -29.85 8.06
N SER A 529 -11.69 -28.98 9.01
CA SER A 529 -10.52 -29.25 9.86
C SER A 529 -10.76 -30.42 10.81
N THR A 530 -12.01 -30.58 11.29
CA THR A 530 -12.42 -31.76 12.06
C THR A 530 -12.27 -33.04 11.23
N THR A 531 -12.80 -33.05 10.02
CA THR A 531 -12.64 -34.19 9.11
C THR A 531 -11.16 -34.44 8.81
N PHE A 532 -10.38 -33.39 8.57
CA PHE A 532 -8.95 -33.49 8.37
C PHE A 532 -8.18 -33.95 9.62
N ALA A 533 -8.68 -33.72 10.83
CA ALA A 533 -8.04 -34.19 12.05
C ALA A 533 -8.38 -35.67 12.33
N TRP A 534 -9.65 -36.06 12.22
CA TRP A 534 -10.09 -37.38 12.70
C TRP A 534 -10.34 -38.42 11.62
N ALA A 535 -10.41 -38.04 10.34
CA ALA A 535 -10.63 -39.02 9.29
C ALA A 535 -9.41 -39.91 9.05
N LYS A 536 -9.67 -41.21 8.84
CA LYS A 536 -8.69 -42.15 8.33
C LYS A 536 -8.18 -41.70 6.94
N PRO A 537 -6.93 -42.03 6.58
CA PRO A 537 -6.42 -41.87 5.22
C PRO A 537 -7.35 -42.45 4.16
N CYS A 538 -7.29 -41.92 2.93
CA CYS A 538 -8.18 -42.27 1.83
C CYS A 538 -7.83 -43.63 1.21
N VAL A 539 -8.01 -44.70 1.98
CA VAL A 539 -7.64 -46.09 1.67
C VAL A 539 -8.78 -47.03 2.06
N SER A 540 -8.93 -48.11 1.30
CA SER A 540 -9.81 -49.23 1.61
C SER A 540 -9.02 -50.53 1.59
N ILE A 541 -9.21 -51.39 2.60
CA ILE A 541 -8.49 -52.67 2.75
C ILE A 541 -9.50 -53.81 2.57
N GLY A 542 -9.32 -54.61 1.52
CA GLY A 542 -10.10 -55.81 1.24
C GLY A 542 -9.27 -57.07 1.40
N VAL A 543 -9.86 -58.13 1.96
CA VAL A 543 -9.21 -59.44 2.11
C VAL A 543 -9.98 -60.44 1.26
N THR A 544 -9.31 -61.02 0.26
CA THR A 544 -9.91 -62.03 -0.62
C THR A 544 -9.26 -63.39 -0.33
N PRO A 545 -10.02 -64.37 0.17
CA PRO A 545 -9.52 -65.73 0.33
C PRO A 545 -9.42 -66.39 -1.06
N ASN A 546 -8.22 -66.73 -1.51
CA ASN A 546 -8.02 -67.54 -2.71
C ASN A 546 -7.91 -69.01 -2.29
N SER A 547 -8.90 -69.82 -2.68
CA SER A 547 -8.80 -71.28 -2.64
C SER A 547 -8.05 -71.77 -3.88
N THR A 548 -6.77 -72.12 -3.72
CA THR A 548 -6.05 -72.87 -4.75
C THR A 548 -6.45 -74.35 -4.73
N GLN A 549 -6.56 -74.99 -5.90
CA GLN A 549 -6.89 -76.43 -6.07
C GLN A 549 -5.91 -77.40 -5.38
N SER A 550 -4.87 -76.89 -4.71
CA SER A 550 -3.82 -77.64 -4.00
C SER A 550 -3.96 -77.65 -2.47
N GLY A 551 -5.09 -77.23 -1.90
CA GLY A 551 -5.38 -77.38 -0.46
C GLY A 551 -4.73 -76.37 0.49
N GLU A 552 -3.92 -75.42 0.00
CA GLU A 552 -3.48 -74.27 0.78
C GLU A 552 -4.39 -73.06 0.51
N ALA A 553 -5.01 -72.51 1.56
CA ALA A 553 -5.73 -71.25 1.49
C ALA A 553 -4.73 -70.09 1.50
N LYS A 554 -4.56 -69.41 0.37
CA LYS A 554 -3.77 -68.18 0.29
C LYS A 554 -4.69 -66.98 0.44
N THR A 555 -4.56 -66.25 1.54
CA THR A 555 -5.27 -65.00 1.76
C THR A 555 -4.55 -63.86 1.04
N SER A 556 -5.19 -63.22 0.06
CA SER A 556 -4.65 -62.03 -0.61
C SER A 556 -5.27 -60.77 -0.02
N VAL A 557 -4.44 -59.78 0.35
CA VAL A 557 -4.88 -58.49 0.90
C VAL A 557 -4.72 -57.42 -0.18
N THR A 558 -5.82 -56.78 -0.58
CA THR A 558 -5.85 -55.68 -1.55
C THR A 558 -6.01 -54.35 -0.80
N ILE A 559 -5.10 -53.41 -1.03
CA ILE A 559 -5.15 -52.06 -0.43
C ILE A 559 -5.37 -51.04 -1.54
N LEU A 560 -6.57 -50.46 -1.60
CA LEU A 560 -6.88 -49.34 -2.48
C LEU A 560 -6.35 -48.03 -1.89
N GLY A 561 -5.92 -47.11 -2.74
CA GLY A 561 -5.42 -45.79 -2.35
C GLY A 561 -3.95 -45.77 -1.88
N TYR A 562 -3.30 -46.93 -1.82
CA TYR A 562 -1.91 -47.07 -1.39
C TYR A 562 -0.92 -46.21 -2.20
N ALA A 563 -1.18 -46.05 -3.51
CA ALA A 563 -0.29 -45.36 -4.43
C ALA A 563 -0.08 -43.86 -4.14
N ASN A 564 -1.00 -43.20 -3.42
CA ASN A 564 -0.92 -41.76 -3.15
C ASN A 564 -1.43 -41.39 -1.75
N ILE A 565 -1.21 -42.26 -0.77
CA ILE A 565 -1.84 -42.12 0.54
C ILE A 565 -1.49 -40.81 1.27
N TYR A 566 -0.24 -40.37 1.21
CA TYR A 566 0.19 -39.12 1.84
C TYR A 566 -0.38 -37.90 1.12
N GLY A 567 -0.27 -37.86 -0.21
CA GLY A 567 -0.71 -36.76 -1.04
C GLY A 567 -2.22 -36.54 -0.97
N THR A 568 -3.03 -37.57 -1.21
CA THR A 568 -4.49 -37.44 -1.19
C THR A 568 -5.05 -37.16 0.20
N ARG A 569 -4.38 -37.62 1.26
CA ARG A 569 -4.79 -37.28 2.62
C ARG A 569 -4.51 -35.82 2.95
N TYR A 570 -3.31 -35.34 2.61
CA TYR A 570 -2.92 -33.96 2.85
C TYR A 570 -3.76 -32.97 2.00
N PHE A 571 -4.07 -33.33 0.75
CA PHE A 571 -4.84 -32.47 -0.17
C PHE A 571 -6.23 -32.08 0.36
N LEU A 572 -6.84 -32.85 1.26
CA LEU A 572 -8.10 -32.46 1.91
C LEU A 572 -7.99 -31.13 2.68
N LEU A 573 -6.81 -30.80 3.23
CA LEU A 573 -6.56 -29.49 3.84
C LEU A 573 -6.65 -28.37 2.80
N LEU A 574 -6.10 -28.59 1.61
CA LEU A 574 -6.13 -27.62 0.53
C LEU A 574 -7.56 -27.40 0.02
N VAL A 575 -8.39 -28.46 -0.03
CA VAL A 575 -9.82 -28.37 -0.37
C VAL A 575 -10.58 -27.45 0.60
N ASN A 576 -10.28 -27.51 1.90
CA ASN A 576 -10.91 -26.66 2.91
C ASN A 576 -10.61 -25.17 2.66
N PHE A 577 -9.33 -24.84 2.49
CA PHE A 577 -8.92 -23.45 2.20
C PHE A 577 -9.45 -22.97 0.86
N THR A 578 -9.52 -23.84 -0.15
CA THR A 578 -10.10 -23.52 -1.45
C THR A 578 -11.55 -23.07 -1.32
N LEU A 579 -12.37 -23.79 -0.54
CA LEU A 579 -13.78 -23.45 -0.34
C LEU A 579 -13.93 -22.05 0.29
N ALA A 580 -13.17 -21.80 1.35
CA ALA A 580 -13.22 -20.51 2.04
C ALA A 580 -12.71 -19.37 1.17
N ILE A 581 -11.62 -19.57 0.42
CA ILE A 581 -11.07 -18.54 -0.46
C ILE A 581 -12.02 -18.26 -1.63
N ILE A 582 -12.64 -19.28 -2.25
CA ILE A 582 -13.62 -19.07 -3.34
C ILE A 582 -14.85 -18.27 -2.86
N LEU A 583 -15.31 -18.48 -1.62
CA LEU A 583 -16.37 -17.63 -1.03
C LEU A 583 -15.95 -16.16 -0.97
N LEU A 584 -14.70 -15.90 -0.59
CA LEU A 584 -14.17 -14.55 -0.40
C LEU A 584 -13.74 -13.88 -1.71
N GLN A 585 -13.76 -14.58 -2.84
CA GLN A 585 -13.48 -14.01 -4.16
C GLN A 585 -14.78 -13.72 -4.90
N LYS A 586 -14.83 -12.58 -5.60
CA LYS A 586 -15.90 -12.30 -6.59
C LYS A 586 -15.97 -13.45 -7.62
N PRO A 587 -17.12 -13.68 -8.29
CA PRO A 587 -17.35 -14.85 -9.14
C PRO A 587 -16.22 -15.18 -10.13
N MET A 588 -15.66 -14.18 -10.81
CA MET A 588 -14.51 -14.34 -11.71
C MET A 588 -13.23 -14.79 -10.98
N GLY A 589 -12.94 -14.17 -9.83
CA GLY A 589 -11.81 -14.56 -8.98
C GLY A 589 -11.97 -15.97 -8.42
N GLY A 590 -13.20 -16.37 -8.06
CA GLY A 590 -13.52 -17.75 -7.70
C GLY A 590 -13.22 -18.73 -8.84
N GLY A 591 -13.52 -18.34 -10.08
CA GLY A 591 -13.14 -19.07 -11.31
C GLY A 591 -11.62 -19.24 -11.44
N ALA A 592 -10.87 -18.15 -11.27
CA ALA A 592 -9.42 -18.17 -11.30
C ALA A 592 -8.83 -19.11 -10.23
N VAL A 593 -9.32 -19.05 -8.99
CA VAL A 593 -8.91 -19.96 -7.91
C VAL A 593 -9.25 -21.43 -8.24
N GLY A 594 -10.39 -21.70 -8.86
CA GLY A 594 -10.73 -23.05 -9.35
C GLY A 594 -9.71 -23.58 -10.38
N LEU A 595 -9.30 -22.73 -11.31
CA LEU A 595 -8.24 -23.05 -12.28
C LEU A 595 -6.88 -23.23 -11.61
N GLN A 596 -6.57 -22.42 -10.60
CA GLN A 596 -5.35 -22.56 -9.81
C GLN A 596 -5.25 -23.96 -9.17
N ILE A 597 -6.34 -24.47 -8.59
CA ILE A 597 -6.35 -25.81 -7.98
C ILE A 597 -6.14 -26.91 -9.03
N TRP A 598 -6.75 -26.76 -10.21
CA TRP A 598 -6.50 -27.69 -11.31
C TRP A 598 -5.03 -27.64 -11.77
N GLN A 599 -4.45 -26.45 -11.88
CA GLN A 599 -3.03 -26.28 -12.22
C GLN A 599 -2.09 -26.86 -11.15
N ILE A 600 -2.43 -26.73 -9.86
CA ILE A 600 -1.69 -27.37 -8.75
C ILE A 600 -1.70 -28.90 -8.90
N LEU A 601 -2.87 -29.52 -9.12
CA LEU A 601 -2.98 -30.96 -9.31
C LEU A 601 -2.23 -31.44 -10.57
N SER A 602 -2.32 -30.68 -11.67
CA SER A 602 -1.59 -30.95 -12.90
C SER A 602 -0.07 -30.87 -12.69
N LEU A 603 0.39 -29.88 -11.93
CA LEU A 603 1.80 -29.76 -11.55
C LEU A 603 2.25 -30.99 -10.75
N MET A 604 1.45 -31.47 -9.80
CA MET A 604 1.80 -32.66 -9.01
C MET A 604 2.00 -33.90 -9.90
N GLU A 605 1.14 -34.10 -10.90
CA GLU A 605 1.29 -35.19 -11.88
C GLU A 605 2.52 -35.01 -12.78
N ILE A 606 2.82 -33.78 -13.21
CA ILE A 606 4.03 -33.49 -13.99
C ILE A 606 5.29 -33.78 -13.17
N LEU A 607 5.33 -33.37 -11.91
CA LEU A 607 6.47 -33.63 -11.02
C LEU A 607 6.67 -35.14 -10.80
N ASP A 608 5.59 -35.88 -10.55
CA ASP A 608 5.64 -37.33 -10.36
C ASP A 608 6.11 -38.07 -11.63
N THR A 609 5.55 -37.71 -12.79
CA THR A 609 5.91 -38.30 -14.09
C THR A 609 7.40 -38.13 -14.39
N ASN A 610 7.98 -37.00 -13.99
CA ASN A 610 9.41 -36.70 -14.14
C ASN A 610 10.27 -37.15 -12.94
N LYS A 611 9.70 -37.91 -12.00
CA LYS A 611 10.35 -38.41 -10.76
C LYS A 611 10.88 -37.31 -9.83
N LEU A 612 10.44 -36.07 -10.00
CA LEU A 612 10.90 -34.90 -9.26
C LEU A 612 10.37 -34.84 -7.81
N THR A 613 9.28 -35.57 -7.52
CA THR A 613 8.72 -35.75 -6.16
C THR A 613 9.66 -36.55 -5.25
N THR A 614 10.44 -37.46 -5.82
CA THR A 614 11.39 -38.30 -5.07
C THR A 614 12.76 -37.65 -4.89
N THR A 615 13.17 -36.79 -5.83
CA THR A 615 14.46 -36.08 -5.79
C THR A 615 14.39 -34.76 -5.03
N ASN A 616 13.23 -34.39 -4.51
CA ASN A 616 12.97 -33.11 -3.84
C ASN A 616 13.44 -31.90 -4.66
N SER A 617 13.01 -31.87 -5.93
CA SER A 617 13.38 -30.81 -6.86
C SER A 617 12.76 -29.48 -6.45
N ALA A 618 13.52 -28.39 -6.61
CA ALA A 618 13.03 -27.04 -6.39
C ALA A 618 12.02 -26.55 -7.43
N THR A 619 11.88 -27.27 -8.54
CA THR A 619 10.96 -26.94 -9.62
C THR A 619 9.53 -26.81 -9.09
N GLY A 620 9.07 -27.77 -8.29
CA GLY A 620 7.72 -27.74 -7.72
C GLY A 620 7.46 -26.50 -6.85
N PRO A 621 8.24 -26.28 -5.77
CA PRO A 621 8.09 -25.11 -4.90
C PRO A 621 8.17 -23.76 -5.63
N ILE A 622 9.05 -23.62 -6.62
CA ILE A 622 9.21 -22.37 -7.39
C ILE A 622 8.02 -22.17 -8.33
N VAL A 623 7.57 -23.20 -9.06
CA VAL A 623 6.41 -23.09 -9.94
C VAL A 623 5.14 -22.78 -9.15
N LEU A 624 4.99 -23.33 -7.94
CA LEU A 624 3.90 -22.93 -7.03
C LEU A 624 3.99 -21.45 -6.63
N ALA A 625 5.18 -20.91 -6.36
CA ALA A 625 5.34 -19.49 -6.02
C ALA A 625 4.97 -18.58 -7.21
N LEU A 626 5.40 -18.95 -8.42
CA LEU A 626 5.00 -18.28 -9.66
C LEU A 626 3.49 -18.35 -9.87
N LEU A 627 2.87 -19.52 -9.63
CA LEU A 627 1.44 -19.73 -9.78
C LEU A 627 0.64 -18.88 -8.79
N GLY A 628 1.06 -18.79 -7.54
CA GLY A 628 0.45 -17.91 -6.54
C GLY A 628 0.56 -16.43 -6.91
N SER A 629 1.72 -16.01 -7.41
CA SER A 629 1.95 -14.64 -7.88
C SER A 629 1.13 -14.31 -9.13
N PHE A 630 0.98 -15.26 -10.06
CA PHE A 630 0.15 -15.11 -11.25
C PHE A 630 -1.34 -14.98 -10.87
N HIS A 631 -1.83 -15.88 -10.01
CA HIS A 631 -3.24 -15.89 -9.64
C HIS A 631 -3.66 -14.73 -8.73
N TYR A 632 -2.71 -14.10 -8.04
CA TYR A 632 -2.95 -12.81 -7.36
C TYR A 632 -3.52 -11.76 -8.33
N PHE A 633 -2.92 -11.63 -9.52
CA PHE A 633 -3.38 -10.67 -10.51
C PHE A 633 -4.66 -11.14 -11.22
N THR A 634 -4.78 -12.45 -11.52
CA THR A 634 -5.98 -12.95 -12.20
C THR A 634 -7.24 -12.98 -11.33
N THR A 635 -7.10 -12.91 -9.99
CA THR A 635 -8.23 -12.66 -9.09
C THR A 635 -8.61 -11.17 -8.99
N GLY A 636 -7.89 -10.29 -9.68
CA GLY A 636 -8.20 -8.86 -9.78
C GLY A 636 -7.51 -7.96 -8.75
N HIS A 637 -6.51 -8.47 -8.03
CA HIS A 637 -5.75 -7.67 -7.06
C HIS A 637 -4.59 -6.92 -7.72
N GLN A 638 -4.25 -5.75 -7.17
CA GLN A 638 -3.09 -4.95 -7.60
C GLN A 638 -2.12 -4.73 -6.45
N ALA A 639 -0.87 -4.40 -6.75
CA ALA A 639 0.16 -4.19 -5.73
C ALA A 639 0.13 -2.75 -5.16
N THR A 640 -1.06 -2.26 -4.82
CA THR A 640 -1.32 -0.93 -4.25
C THR A 640 -2.28 -1.05 -3.06
N LEU A 641 -2.04 -0.28 -2.00
CA LEU A 641 -2.84 -0.37 -0.75
C LEU A 641 -4.30 0.04 -0.97
N SER A 642 -4.54 1.01 -1.86
CA SER A 642 -5.87 1.48 -2.23
C SER A 642 -6.72 0.43 -2.97
N SER A 643 -6.10 -0.61 -3.53
CA SER A 643 -6.81 -1.66 -4.29
C SER A 643 -7.26 -2.86 -3.44
N ILE A 644 -6.98 -2.87 -2.13
CA ILE A 644 -7.40 -3.95 -1.24
C ILE A 644 -8.93 -3.99 -1.14
N GLN A 645 -9.52 -5.18 -1.30
CA GLN A 645 -10.97 -5.39 -1.30
C GLN A 645 -11.52 -5.55 0.14
N TRP A 646 -11.63 -4.43 0.85
CA TRP A 646 -12.08 -4.41 2.25
C TRP A 646 -13.53 -4.85 2.45
N GLU A 647 -14.36 -4.82 1.41
CA GLU A 647 -15.74 -5.31 1.46
C GLU A 647 -15.82 -6.78 1.92
N THR A 648 -14.75 -7.56 1.71
CA THR A 648 -14.68 -8.97 2.10
C THR A 648 -14.77 -9.20 3.59
N ALA A 649 -14.40 -8.22 4.43
CA ALA A 649 -14.60 -8.28 5.87
C ALA A 649 -16.08 -8.45 6.26
N PHE A 650 -17.00 -7.95 5.43
CA PHE A 650 -18.43 -7.92 5.69
C PHE A 650 -19.21 -9.06 5.02
N ILE A 651 -18.52 -9.97 4.33
CA ILE A 651 -19.15 -11.16 3.74
C ILE A 651 -19.84 -12.00 4.83
N PRO A 652 -19.18 -12.36 5.95
CA PRO A 652 -19.82 -13.07 7.05
C PRO A 652 -20.11 -12.20 8.29
N LEU A 653 -19.73 -10.91 8.30
CA LEU A 653 -19.81 -10.02 9.48
C LEU A 653 -20.61 -8.74 9.19
N LYS A 654 -21.29 -8.21 10.22
CA LYS A 654 -22.00 -6.91 10.12
C LYS A 654 -21.09 -5.71 10.36
N THR A 655 -20.06 -5.89 11.18
CA THR A 655 -19.13 -4.85 11.63
C THR A 655 -17.72 -5.40 11.60
N VAL A 656 -16.73 -4.50 11.64
CA VAL A 656 -15.34 -4.89 11.80
C VAL A 656 -15.18 -5.56 13.17
N GLN A 657 -14.64 -6.79 13.17
CA GLN A 657 -14.40 -7.55 14.39
C GLN A 657 -12.99 -8.14 14.36
N TYR A 658 -12.21 -7.89 15.40
CA TYR A 658 -10.88 -8.46 15.55
C TYR A 658 -10.94 -9.82 16.27
N PRO A 659 -10.17 -10.83 15.83
CA PRO A 659 -9.20 -10.81 14.72
C PRO A 659 -9.80 -11.17 13.34
N TRP A 660 -11.11 -11.39 13.24
CA TRP A 660 -11.76 -12.01 12.09
C TRP A 660 -11.72 -11.19 10.80
N SER A 661 -12.05 -9.89 10.86
CA SER A 661 -12.10 -9.03 9.67
C SER A 661 -10.75 -8.95 8.94
N PRO A 662 -9.60 -8.70 9.60
CA PRO A 662 -8.30 -8.75 8.95
C PRO A 662 -7.96 -10.12 8.34
N ILE A 663 -8.35 -11.23 8.99
CA ILE A 663 -8.10 -12.58 8.48
C ILE A 663 -8.85 -12.80 7.16
N LEU A 664 -10.11 -12.38 7.08
CA LEU A 664 -10.94 -12.53 5.88
C LEU A 664 -10.38 -11.70 4.71
N VAL A 665 -9.99 -10.45 4.97
CA VAL A 665 -9.36 -9.59 3.96
C VAL A 665 -8.03 -10.18 3.50
N THR A 666 -7.21 -10.70 4.42
CA THR A 666 -5.95 -11.39 4.10
C THR A 666 -6.19 -12.61 3.23
N MET A 667 -7.21 -13.42 3.53
CA MET A 667 -7.57 -14.60 2.75
C MET A 667 -8.13 -14.27 1.36
N ASN A 668 -8.81 -13.14 1.21
CA ASN A 668 -9.19 -12.62 -0.10
C ASN A 668 -7.95 -12.11 -0.86
N THR A 669 -7.18 -11.20 -0.27
CA THR A 669 -6.07 -10.51 -0.95
C THR A 669 -4.92 -11.46 -1.33
N PHE A 670 -4.56 -12.38 -0.43
CA PHE A 670 -3.43 -13.29 -0.61
C PHE A 670 -3.86 -14.75 -0.79
N GLY A 671 -5.14 -15.01 -1.06
CA GLY A 671 -5.71 -16.35 -1.23
C GLY A 671 -4.90 -17.25 -2.16
N PRO A 672 -4.53 -16.79 -3.38
CA PRO A 672 -3.71 -17.57 -4.29
C PRO A 672 -2.32 -17.94 -3.75
N GLN A 673 -1.65 -17.02 -3.06
CA GLN A 673 -0.35 -17.28 -2.45
C GLN A 673 -0.48 -18.23 -1.25
N ILE A 674 -1.54 -18.09 -0.43
CA ILE A 674 -1.85 -19.01 0.66
C ILE A 674 -2.04 -20.42 0.11
N LEU A 675 -2.89 -20.62 -0.92
CA LEU A 675 -3.11 -21.93 -1.53
C LEU A 675 -1.82 -22.53 -2.10
N SER A 676 -0.99 -21.69 -2.72
CA SER A 676 0.29 -22.14 -3.27
C SER A 676 1.27 -22.56 -2.18
N ALA A 677 1.35 -21.82 -1.07
CA ALA A 677 2.17 -22.15 0.10
C ALA A 677 1.69 -23.44 0.77
N LEU A 678 0.37 -23.61 0.93
CA LEU A 678 -0.23 -24.84 1.43
C LEU A 678 -0.04 -26.02 0.49
N ALA A 679 0.10 -25.81 -0.82
CA ALA A 679 0.35 -26.87 -1.78
C ALA A 679 1.83 -27.34 -1.79
N VAL A 680 2.76 -26.60 -1.20
CA VAL A 680 4.20 -26.94 -1.26
C VAL A 680 4.50 -28.35 -0.74
N PRO A 681 3.95 -28.82 0.40
CA PRO A 681 4.23 -30.18 0.85
C PRO A 681 3.76 -31.26 -0.12
N LEU A 682 2.74 -31.01 -0.94
CA LEU A 682 2.30 -31.97 -1.96
C LEU A 682 3.40 -32.27 -2.98
N THR A 683 4.31 -31.33 -3.25
CA THR A 683 5.46 -31.57 -4.15
C THR A 683 6.36 -32.71 -3.68
N VAL A 684 6.29 -33.05 -2.39
CA VAL A 684 7.02 -34.17 -1.77
C VAL A 684 6.09 -35.34 -1.45
N LEU A 685 4.87 -35.07 -0.98
CA LEU A 685 3.92 -36.09 -0.52
C LEU A 685 3.18 -36.80 -1.65
N TRP A 686 3.04 -36.18 -2.83
CA TRP A 686 2.27 -36.72 -3.93
C TRP A 686 2.92 -38.00 -4.47
N LYS A 687 2.13 -39.09 -4.46
CA LYS A 687 2.51 -40.45 -4.86
C LYS A 687 3.82 -40.96 -4.25
N ARG A 688 4.16 -40.46 -3.06
CA ARG A 688 5.37 -40.86 -2.34
C ARG A 688 5.25 -42.32 -1.88
N PRO A 689 6.21 -43.20 -2.23
CA PRO A 689 6.20 -44.59 -1.76
C PRO A 689 6.32 -44.70 -0.24
N ILE A 690 5.66 -45.70 0.34
CA ILE A 690 5.82 -46.02 1.77
C ILE A 690 7.08 -46.89 1.94
N GLU A 691 8.13 -46.32 2.52
CA GLU A 691 9.34 -47.06 2.89
C GLU A 691 9.05 -47.93 4.14
N SER A 692 8.70 -49.22 3.96
CA SER A 692 8.51 -50.17 5.08
C SER A 692 9.84 -50.77 5.53
N ARG A 693 10.03 -50.99 6.85
CA ARG A 693 11.25 -51.63 7.40
C ARG A 693 11.53 -53.01 6.80
N VAL A 694 10.51 -53.70 6.28
CA VAL A 694 10.61 -55.06 5.72
C VAL A 694 11.39 -55.09 4.39
N SER A 695 11.29 -54.01 3.58
CA SER A 695 11.97 -53.94 2.26
C SER A 695 13.51 -53.86 2.36
N SER A 696 14.05 -53.63 3.56
CA SER A 696 15.50 -53.58 3.81
C SER A 696 16.13 -54.94 4.15
N LYS A 697 15.34 -56.03 4.20
CA LYS A 697 15.79 -57.38 4.60
C LYS A 697 15.66 -58.45 3.51
N LEU A 698 15.37 -58.11 2.26
CA LEU A 698 15.51 -59.09 1.18
C LEU A 698 16.98 -59.14 0.71
N PRO A 699 17.65 -60.31 0.75
CA PRO A 699 18.99 -60.45 0.19
C PRO A 699 18.89 -60.39 -1.34
N THR A 700 19.43 -59.34 -1.95
CA THR A 700 19.71 -59.30 -3.38
C THR A 700 20.81 -60.33 -3.66
N SER A 701 20.42 -61.48 -4.19
CA SER A 701 21.35 -62.44 -4.79
C SER A 701 21.89 -61.86 -6.10
N ALA A 702 23.02 -61.16 -6.03
CA ALA A 702 23.86 -60.87 -7.19
C ALA A 702 25.26 -61.46 -6.93
N PRO A 703 25.90 -62.13 -7.92
CA PRO A 703 27.21 -62.73 -7.70
C PRO A 703 28.26 -61.64 -7.52
N ALA A 704 29.06 -61.75 -6.45
CA ALA A 704 30.18 -60.87 -6.17
C ALA A 704 31.31 -61.08 -7.19
N ALA A 705 31.70 -60.02 -7.89
CA ALA A 705 32.98 -59.95 -8.60
C ALA A 705 34.05 -59.42 -7.63
N SER A 706 35.13 -60.17 -7.51
CA SER A 706 36.32 -59.91 -6.71
C SER A 706 37.17 -58.75 -7.25
N SER A 707 37.66 -57.87 -6.36
CA SER A 707 39.03 -57.26 -6.30
C SER A 707 39.04 -56.03 -5.34
N PRO A 708 40.20 -55.47 -4.90
CA PRO A 708 40.77 -55.75 -3.59
C PRO A 708 40.79 -54.53 -2.64
N VAL A 709 41.11 -54.82 -1.39
CA VAL A 709 41.27 -53.94 -0.22
C VAL A 709 42.21 -52.74 -0.48
N PRO A 710 41.91 -51.56 0.11
CA PRO A 710 42.91 -50.97 1.01
C PRO A 710 42.35 -50.47 2.36
N ALA A 711 43.14 -50.81 3.38
CA ALA A 711 43.53 -50.06 4.59
C ALA A 711 42.49 -49.37 5.50
N GLN A 712 42.59 -49.76 6.78
CA GLN A 712 42.01 -49.17 7.98
C GLN A 712 42.29 -47.67 8.15
N GLY A 713 41.30 -46.96 8.68
CA GLY A 713 41.54 -45.75 9.48
C GLY A 713 40.48 -44.66 9.38
N ASP A 714 39.31 -44.84 10.01
CA ASP A 714 38.64 -43.77 10.77
C ASP A 714 37.42 -44.32 11.53
N PRO A 715 37.25 -44.05 12.84
CA PRO A 715 36.05 -44.42 13.57
C PRO A 715 34.92 -43.47 13.18
N GLN A 716 34.28 -43.73 12.04
CA GLN A 716 33.10 -43.03 11.61
C GLN A 716 31.98 -43.33 12.61
N LYS A 717 31.68 -42.35 13.47
CA LYS A 717 30.49 -42.29 14.34
C LYS A 717 29.29 -42.77 13.52
N THR A 718 28.82 -43.98 13.81
CA THR A 718 27.65 -44.57 13.19
C THR A 718 26.42 -43.73 13.54
N SER A 719 26.05 -42.80 12.66
CA SER A 719 24.79 -42.09 12.78
C SER A 719 23.66 -43.11 12.67
N LYS A 720 22.84 -43.24 13.72
CA LYS A 720 21.62 -44.07 13.72
C LYS A 720 20.87 -43.89 12.39
N PRO A 721 20.42 -44.98 11.73
CA PRO A 721 19.61 -44.86 10.52
C PRO A 721 18.37 -43.99 10.83
N SER A 722 18.23 -42.89 10.11
CA SER A 722 17.09 -41.98 10.24
C SER A 722 15.81 -42.74 9.93
N SER A 723 14.77 -42.60 10.75
CA SER A 723 13.46 -43.17 10.43
C SER A 723 12.97 -42.64 9.07
N PRO A 724 12.27 -43.46 8.26
CA PRO A 724 11.68 -43.00 7.00
C PRO A 724 10.80 -41.74 7.14
N ALA A 725 10.10 -41.61 8.28
CA ALA A 725 9.33 -40.42 8.64
C ALA A 725 10.21 -39.16 8.76
N ASN A 726 11.40 -39.26 9.36
CA ASN A 726 12.31 -38.12 9.49
C ASN A 726 12.85 -37.64 8.14
N LYS A 727 13.10 -38.58 7.21
CA LYS A 727 13.51 -38.25 5.84
C LYS A 727 12.39 -37.51 5.10
N LEU A 728 11.14 -37.99 5.20
CA LEU A 728 9.98 -37.33 4.61
C LEU A 728 9.80 -35.89 5.12
N LEU A 729 9.89 -35.70 6.44
CA LEU A 729 9.79 -34.38 7.07
C LEU A 729 10.95 -33.45 6.67
N SER A 730 12.16 -33.99 6.54
CA SER A 730 13.32 -33.25 6.04
C SER A 730 13.12 -32.79 4.60
N ASP A 731 12.56 -33.63 3.73
CA ASP A 731 12.28 -33.31 2.33
C ASP A 731 11.22 -32.20 2.24
N VAL A 732 10.12 -32.33 2.99
CA VAL A 732 9.08 -31.29 3.09
C VAL A 732 9.66 -29.96 3.56
N ALA A 733 10.48 -29.98 4.62
CA ALA A 733 11.07 -28.74 5.16
C ALA A 733 11.98 -28.04 4.14
N GLN A 734 12.70 -28.80 3.32
CA GLN A 734 13.51 -28.25 2.22
C GLN A 734 12.63 -27.65 1.11
N ALA A 735 11.54 -28.32 0.72
CA ALA A 735 10.59 -27.80 -0.26
C ALA A 735 9.95 -26.49 0.23
N THR A 736 9.50 -26.45 1.48
CA THR A 736 8.94 -25.26 2.13
C THR A 736 9.95 -24.11 2.18
N ALA A 737 11.18 -24.36 2.62
CA ALA A 737 12.22 -23.34 2.65
C ALA A 737 12.56 -22.81 1.24
N THR A 738 12.50 -23.65 0.21
CA THR A 738 12.70 -23.24 -1.18
C THR A 738 11.60 -22.29 -1.65
N HIS A 739 10.35 -22.54 -1.25
CA HIS A 739 9.22 -21.65 -1.57
C HIS A 739 9.33 -20.30 -0.85
N MET A 740 9.67 -20.31 0.45
CA MET A 740 9.89 -19.07 1.22
C MET A 740 11.06 -18.26 0.66
N LEU A 741 12.16 -18.93 0.26
CA LEU A 741 13.32 -18.29 -0.35
C LEU A 741 12.96 -17.48 -1.60
N TYR A 742 12.01 -17.97 -2.42
CA TYR A 742 11.54 -17.23 -3.59
C TYR A 742 10.94 -15.88 -3.19
N TYR A 743 9.97 -15.87 -2.27
CA TYR A 743 9.32 -14.64 -1.83
C TYR A 743 10.27 -13.72 -1.03
N ALA A 744 11.18 -14.30 -0.25
CA ALA A 744 12.22 -13.53 0.45
C ALA A 744 13.15 -12.82 -0.54
N THR A 745 13.48 -13.46 -1.66
CA THR A 745 14.29 -12.86 -2.73
C THR A 745 13.54 -11.72 -3.41
N ILE A 746 12.24 -11.89 -3.71
CA ILE A 746 11.40 -10.82 -4.26
C ILE A 746 11.32 -9.64 -3.29
N SER A 747 11.05 -9.89 -2.00
CA SER A 747 10.96 -8.85 -0.97
C SER A 747 12.28 -8.08 -0.82
N LEU A 748 13.41 -8.79 -0.79
CA LEU A 748 14.74 -8.18 -0.79
C LEU A 748 14.96 -7.30 -2.03
N ALA A 749 14.64 -7.81 -3.23
CA ALA A 749 14.80 -7.06 -4.46
C ALA A 749 13.94 -5.79 -4.44
N THR A 750 12.64 -5.88 -4.09
CA THR A 750 11.76 -4.71 -4.02
C THR A 750 12.23 -3.70 -2.97
N THR A 751 12.77 -4.16 -1.84
CA THR A 751 13.33 -3.29 -0.79
C THR A 751 14.59 -2.57 -1.28
N MET A 752 15.51 -3.30 -1.93
CA MET A 752 16.73 -2.72 -2.49
C MET A 752 16.42 -1.70 -3.57
N TRP A 753 15.47 -1.99 -4.48
CA TRP A 753 15.05 -1.06 -5.52
C TRP A 753 14.31 0.16 -4.97
N ALA A 754 13.43 0.00 -3.98
CA ALA A 754 12.81 1.13 -3.31
C ALA A 754 13.86 2.00 -2.58
N GLY A 755 14.87 1.39 -1.98
CA GLY A 755 15.99 2.11 -1.37
C GLY A 755 16.89 2.81 -2.38
N TRP A 756 17.16 2.17 -3.52
CA TRP A 756 17.97 2.72 -4.62
C TRP A 756 17.24 3.89 -5.30
N LEU A 757 15.97 3.68 -5.64
CA LEU A 757 15.09 4.63 -6.32
C LEU A 757 14.32 5.51 -5.34
N ARG A 758 14.81 5.66 -4.09
CA ARG A 758 14.20 6.54 -3.08
C ARG A 758 14.13 8.02 -3.49
N ARG A 759 14.83 8.39 -4.55
CA ARG A 759 14.85 9.74 -5.14
C ARG A 759 14.10 9.83 -6.47
N HIS A 760 13.45 8.74 -6.88
CA HIS A 760 12.71 8.70 -8.13
C HIS A 760 11.28 9.19 -7.91
N LEU A 761 10.77 9.99 -8.84
CA LEU A 761 9.42 10.56 -8.82
C LEU A 761 8.31 9.52 -8.55
N MET A 762 8.46 8.32 -9.14
CA MET A 762 7.53 7.19 -8.97
C MET A 762 7.73 6.35 -7.69
N LEU A 763 8.57 6.77 -6.74
CA LEU A 763 8.82 6.02 -5.49
C LEU A 763 7.52 5.67 -4.77
N TYR A 764 6.70 6.67 -4.42
CA TYR A 764 5.51 6.45 -3.63
C TYR A 764 4.36 5.84 -4.41
N ARG A 765 4.32 6.05 -5.74
CA ARG A 765 3.27 5.52 -6.61
C ARG A 765 3.50 4.05 -7.00
N ILE A 766 4.77 3.64 -7.16
CA ILE A 766 5.11 2.32 -7.71
C ILE A 766 5.99 1.53 -6.74
N PHE A 767 7.14 2.08 -6.33
CA PHE A 767 8.17 1.29 -5.66
C PHE A 767 7.84 0.98 -4.19
N CYS A 768 7.35 1.95 -3.42
CA CYS A 768 6.92 1.77 -2.03
C CYS A 768 5.74 0.79 -1.90
N PRO A 769 4.64 0.93 -2.67
CA PRO A 769 3.54 -0.03 -2.62
C PRO A 769 3.99 -1.46 -2.94
N ARG A 770 4.85 -1.64 -3.95
CA ARG A 770 5.40 -2.96 -4.30
C ARG A 770 6.29 -3.55 -3.21
N PHE A 771 7.12 -2.73 -2.57
CA PHE A 771 7.92 -3.13 -1.41
C PHE A 771 7.03 -3.58 -0.24
N MET A 772 6.04 -2.76 0.13
CA MET A 772 5.12 -3.06 1.24
C MET A 772 4.31 -4.33 0.98
N MET A 773 3.78 -4.50 -0.24
CA MET A 773 3.06 -5.70 -0.63
C MET A 773 3.98 -6.93 -0.69
N GLY A 774 5.23 -6.78 -1.15
CA GLY A 774 6.22 -7.84 -1.12
C GLY A 774 6.50 -8.35 0.31
N ALA A 775 6.61 -7.43 1.27
CA ALA A 775 6.76 -7.77 2.69
C ALA A 775 5.51 -8.46 3.27
N ALA A 776 4.32 -7.97 2.97
CA ALA A 776 3.06 -8.58 3.40
C ALA A 776 2.88 -10.00 2.85
N VAL A 777 3.15 -10.20 1.56
CA VAL A 777 3.09 -11.54 0.92
C VAL A 777 4.07 -12.49 1.59
N LEU A 778 5.31 -12.07 1.85
CA LEU A 778 6.30 -12.90 2.52
C LEU A 778 5.81 -13.34 3.91
N ALA A 779 5.29 -12.40 4.71
CA ALA A 779 4.76 -12.71 6.04
C ALA A 779 3.59 -13.72 5.98
N VAL A 780 2.65 -13.53 5.06
CA VAL A 780 1.51 -14.44 4.88
C VAL A 780 1.95 -15.82 4.42
N VAL A 781 2.87 -15.90 3.45
CA VAL A 781 3.43 -17.16 2.96
C VAL A 781 4.16 -17.88 4.09
N ASP A 782 4.97 -17.19 4.88
CA ASP A 782 5.71 -17.76 6.01
C ASP A 782 4.75 -18.33 7.06
N ILE A 783 3.68 -17.59 7.41
CA ILE A 783 2.65 -18.05 8.35
C ILE A 783 1.94 -19.30 7.81
N ALA A 784 1.49 -19.27 6.56
CA ALA A 784 0.79 -20.39 5.94
C ALA A 784 1.69 -21.63 5.83
N ALA A 785 2.95 -21.45 5.43
CA ALA A 785 3.94 -22.51 5.28
C ALA A 785 4.35 -23.15 6.62
N ILE A 786 4.64 -22.33 7.63
CA ILE A 786 5.21 -22.80 8.90
C ILE A 786 4.11 -23.35 9.81
N PHE A 787 3.00 -22.65 9.98
CA PHE A 787 2.01 -23.03 10.99
C PHE A 787 0.93 -23.96 10.44
N ILE A 788 0.44 -23.70 9.22
CA ILE A 788 -0.67 -24.45 8.66
C ILE A 788 -0.15 -25.66 7.87
N ALA A 789 0.76 -25.44 6.92
CA ALA A 789 1.24 -26.51 6.06
C ALA A 789 2.04 -27.55 6.85
N ALA A 790 3.00 -27.14 7.69
CA ALA A 790 3.79 -28.07 8.51
C ALA A 790 2.92 -28.83 9.54
N GLY A 791 1.94 -28.16 10.15
CA GLY A 791 0.95 -28.79 11.03
C GLY A 791 0.15 -29.87 10.30
N GLY A 792 -0.33 -29.56 9.09
CA GLY A 792 -1.05 -30.50 8.24
C GLY A 792 -0.22 -31.72 7.81
N VAL A 793 1.08 -31.53 7.53
CA VAL A 793 2.01 -32.61 7.17
C VAL A 793 2.22 -33.53 8.37
N ARG A 794 2.46 -32.96 9.55
CA ARG A 794 2.62 -33.74 10.79
C ARG A 794 1.39 -34.61 11.03
N TRP A 795 0.20 -34.01 10.95
CA TRP A 795 -1.05 -34.71 11.19
C TRP A 795 -1.30 -35.82 10.16
N SER A 796 -1.05 -35.54 8.88
CA SER A 796 -1.19 -36.52 7.79
C SER A 796 -0.21 -37.69 7.97
N THR A 797 1.03 -37.41 8.37
CA THR A 797 2.06 -38.44 8.56
C THR A 797 1.74 -39.35 9.74
N LEU A 798 1.26 -38.80 10.86
CA LEU A 798 0.82 -39.58 12.02
C LEU A 798 -0.36 -40.49 11.67
N SER A 799 -1.37 -39.94 10.99
CA SER A 799 -2.57 -40.68 10.57
C SER A 799 -2.23 -41.84 9.61
N VAL A 800 -1.27 -41.66 8.71
CA VAL A 800 -0.75 -42.75 7.87
C VAL A 800 0.06 -43.75 8.70
N GLY A 801 0.90 -43.27 9.61
CA GLY A 801 1.69 -44.12 10.52
C GLY A 801 0.84 -45.06 11.36
N GLU A 802 -0.35 -44.63 11.79
CA GLU A 802 -1.27 -45.44 12.60
C GLU A 802 -1.81 -46.66 11.83
N ILE A 803 -2.08 -46.50 10.53
CA ILE A 803 -2.55 -47.61 9.68
C ILE A 803 -1.45 -48.64 9.45
N PHE A 804 -0.20 -48.20 9.27
CA PHE A 804 0.92 -49.06 8.89
C PHE A 804 1.85 -49.45 10.05
N GLY A 805 1.50 -49.10 11.29
CA GLY A 805 2.17 -49.56 12.50
C GLY A 805 3.53 -48.94 12.79
N TRP A 806 3.75 -47.68 12.39
CA TRP A 806 5.01 -46.96 12.66
C TRP A 806 4.82 -45.52 13.17
N ALA A 807 3.59 -45.15 13.56
CA ALA A 807 3.28 -43.85 14.19
C ALA A 807 4.08 -43.59 15.46
#